data_AF-A0A927BE84-F1
#
_entry.id   AF-A0A927BE84-F1
#
_cell.length_a   1.000
_cell.length_b   1.000
_cell.length_c   1.000
_cell.angle_alpha   90.00
_cell.angle_beta   90.00
_cell.angle_gamma   90.00
#
_symmetry.space_group_name_H-M   'P 1'
#
loop_
_entity.id
_entity.type
_entity.pdbx_description
1 polymer ?
#
loop_
_entity_poly.entity_id
_entity_poly.type
_entity_poly.pdbx_seq_one_letter_code
_entity_poly.pdbx_strand_id
1 'polypeptide(L)'
;MGTYTNNGTVAPTYTGDLQHHRATFTVQKPAAVSFSGTPVNVWCYNGSDGEIQLSASGGVGTYSYRFYTAANPDPVWYPFTNATTHTITSLLPGTYFIKVRDGNGCVAKTLNGTGPEKVETITITQPADPLRVDLVSQQSPTAYGFTDGNIHVVVYGGTINANNTYNHTWTDASNNPVTTESTWFANGQYHIQLQNIGAGTYTLTIQDKNFASATTRAGCEVIRSYPITQPPPLTVRLEIFRQPSCNKANTQADPCTDGELRAHARGGTRFSPGLPYLYTWKKKDAQNNWVVMTSYTDSTAAALESGWYAVNVQDANGIILGQYQANVLVQATDSTVFLPEPPLLTINETVTPVSCNAGQNGTIISGVAGGTPPYQYSWNTGESTANLSSLAAGRYFLFVRDANGCRATKAIVVPEPTGYVLTVNATPPTCHDGCDGSIVLNLAGGVPPYTYTWQQTGVNTNTLSNLCSGTYQVTVSDANGCSFARVITLDNPPLLDLGLPRDTTLCNGQSARLSIAINDPGASYSWTSDNGFTSTDPTVVLTAAGNYYARLTNGRGCVGTATITIRRLNLDIAADMLLPTSAITGEEIVLVNVSRPLPQIVEWILPPAATILERTDNFIRFSFAAAGTYPITLRTGINACREQVTKNVIVSPDAGLPGVGVTAPPFIEDLKVLPIPNDGTFTVELRLRQIAEASLRLVYVNSSAVVSERQLRGNKQYVERFSLPGLAPGLYMLVVQTPQAVRTIKVMIMP
;
A
#
# COMPACT_ATOMS: atom_id res chain seq x y z
N MET A 1 44.79 123.46 103.87
CA MET A 1 44.06 122.28 104.36
C MET A 1 43.82 121.33 103.19
N GLY A 2 44.35 120.13 103.29
CA GLY A 2 44.13 119.01 102.38
C GLY A 2 44.80 117.79 102.99
N THR A 3 44.01 116.84 103.47
CA THR A 3 44.45 115.58 104.08
C THR A 3 44.72 114.55 102.99
N TYR A 4 45.83 113.82 103.09
CA TYR A 4 46.08 112.59 102.33
C TYR A 4 46.35 111.43 103.29
N THR A 5 45.64 110.33 103.09
CA THR A 5 45.83 109.05 103.78
C THR A 5 46.66 108.10 102.91
N ASN A 6 47.72 107.52 103.47
CA ASN A 6 48.38 106.33 102.96
C ASN A 6 48.24 105.21 104.00
N ASN A 7 47.64 104.08 103.62
CA ASN A 7 47.61 102.82 104.37
C ASN A 7 47.42 102.88 105.90
N GLY A 8 46.30 103.47 106.35
CA GLY A 8 45.61 102.99 107.56
C GLY A 8 46.29 103.07 108.93
N THR A 9 47.49 103.65 109.09
CA THR A 9 48.10 103.84 110.42
C THR A 9 48.79 105.20 110.56
N VAL A 10 48.40 105.92 111.62
CA VAL A 10 48.82 107.29 111.98
C VAL A 10 50.18 107.25 112.69
N ALA A 11 51.12 108.10 112.26
CA ALA A 11 52.27 108.55 113.05
C ALA A 11 52.25 110.09 113.12
N PRO A 12 52.83 110.70 114.18
CA PRO A 12 52.26 111.85 114.86
C PRO A 12 52.40 113.19 114.12
N THR A 13 51.44 114.05 114.45
CA THR A 13 51.28 115.46 114.07
C THR A 13 52.55 116.29 114.19
N TYR A 14 52.85 117.05 113.12
CA TYR A 14 53.88 118.08 113.12
C TYR A 14 53.24 119.46 112.91
N THR A 15 53.52 120.39 113.81
CA THR A 15 53.15 121.81 113.74
C THR A 15 54.42 122.63 113.53
N GLY A 16 54.63 123.13 112.30
CA GLY A 16 55.65 124.13 111.98
C GLY A 16 55.86 124.38 110.48
N ASP A 17 55.65 125.64 110.05
CA ASP A 17 56.07 126.38 108.84
C ASP A 17 55.87 125.77 107.42
N LEU A 18 55.33 126.58 106.50
CA LEU A 18 54.57 126.26 105.29
C LEU A 18 55.34 126.35 103.96
N GLN A 19 56.69 126.34 103.90
CA GLN A 19 57.35 126.67 102.62
C GLN A 19 58.28 125.67 101.88
N HIS A 20 58.77 124.54 102.40
CA HIS A 20 59.76 123.76 101.61
C HIS A 20 59.80 122.23 101.79
N HIS A 21 58.82 121.48 101.27
CA HIS A 21 58.97 120.02 101.10
C HIS A 21 58.52 119.54 99.71
N ARG A 22 59.48 119.11 98.88
CA ARG A 22 59.24 118.22 97.73
C ARG A 22 59.53 116.79 98.18
N ALA A 23 58.53 115.92 98.14
CA ALA A 23 58.74 114.48 98.21
C ALA A 23 58.87 113.95 96.78
N THR A 24 60.06 113.48 96.41
CA THR A 24 60.27 112.73 95.17
C THR A 24 59.82 111.29 95.43
N PHE A 25 58.70 110.89 94.83
CA PHE A 25 58.34 109.48 94.73
C PHE A 25 58.56 109.05 93.28
N THR A 26 59.18 107.87 93.11
CA THR A 26 59.44 107.31 91.78
C THR A 26 58.23 106.49 91.37
N VAL A 27 57.44 106.99 90.43
CA VAL A 27 56.43 106.17 89.77
C VAL A 27 57.17 105.24 88.80
N GLN A 28 57.43 104.00 89.23
CA GLN A 28 57.96 102.98 88.34
C GLN A 28 56.87 102.63 87.32
N LYS A 29 57.09 102.99 86.06
CA LYS A 29 56.18 102.62 84.97
C LYS A 29 56.13 101.09 84.92
N PRO A 30 54.94 100.47 84.92
CA PRO A 30 54.81 99.03 84.73
C PRO A 30 55.54 98.58 83.46
N ALA A 31 56.07 97.35 83.47
CA ALA A 31 56.62 96.73 82.28
C ALA A 31 55.57 96.77 81.15
N ALA A 32 56.00 96.95 79.90
CA ALA A 32 55.06 96.99 78.78
C ALA A 32 54.34 95.64 78.63
N VAL A 33 53.04 95.67 78.34
CA VAL A 33 52.27 94.46 78.03
C VAL A 33 52.83 93.84 76.75
N SER A 34 53.23 92.57 76.85
CA SER A 34 53.69 91.73 75.75
C SER A 34 52.89 90.44 75.75
N PHE A 35 52.69 89.86 74.58
CA PHE A 35 52.01 88.57 74.44
C PHE A 35 52.55 87.80 73.24
N SER A 36 52.34 86.50 73.22
CA SER A 36 52.54 85.62 72.07
C SER A 36 51.39 84.61 71.97
N GLY A 37 51.05 84.19 70.76
CA GLY A 37 50.10 83.11 70.52
C GLY A 37 50.70 82.00 69.67
N THR A 38 50.54 80.76 70.12
CA THR A 38 50.95 79.56 69.36
C THR A 38 49.70 78.84 68.83
N PRO A 39 49.59 78.60 67.52
CA PRO A 39 48.46 77.86 66.95
C PRO A 39 48.57 76.35 67.20
N VAL A 40 47.42 75.72 67.46
CA VAL A 40 47.17 74.28 67.30
C VAL A 40 46.16 74.15 66.16
N ASN A 41 46.61 73.58 65.05
CA ASN A 41 45.79 73.42 63.85
C ASN A 41 44.63 72.44 64.08
N VAL A 42 43.57 72.53 63.28
CA VAL A 42 42.49 71.54 63.34
C VAL A 42 43.01 70.19 62.87
N TRP A 43 42.51 69.12 63.47
CA TRP A 43 43.03 67.77 63.20
C TRP A 43 42.56 67.19 61.87
N CYS A 44 41.36 67.59 61.42
CA CYS A 44 40.70 67.06 60.23
C CYS A 44 40.10 68.17 59.36
N TYR A 45 39.78 67.83 58.12
CA TYR A 45 39.18 68.78 57.18
C TYR A 45 37.82 69.27 57.67
N ASN A 46 37.62 70.59 57.70
CA ASN A 46 36.48 71.29 58.29
C ASN A 46 36.25 71.00 59.78
N GLY A 47 37.30 70.58 60.51
CA GLY A 47 37.27 70.47 61.96
C GLY A 47 37.10 71.84 62.62
N SER A 48 36.60 71.85 63.86
CA SER A 48 36.46 73.08 64.66
C SER A 48 37.19 72.95 65.99
N ASP A 49 38.26 72.15 66.05
CA ASP A 49 39.05 71.89 67.25
C ASP A 49 40.42 72.59 67.23
N GLY A 50 40.56 73.63 66.41
CA GLY A 50 41.74 74.49 66.43
C GLY A 50 41.82 75.26 67.74
N GLU A 51 43.04 75.52 68.20
CA GLU A 51 43.29 76.31 69.40
C GLU A 51 44.34 77.38 69.16
N ILE A 52 44.27 78.47 69.93
CA ILE A 52 45.35 79.43 70.04
C ILE A 52 45.72 79.55 71.51
N GLN A 53 46.95 79.14 71.83
CA GLN A 53 47.50 79.23 73.18
C GLN A 53 48.18 80.59 73.35
N LEU A 54 47.58 81.44 74.17
CA LEU A 54 48.08 82.78 74.50
C LEU A 54 48.91 82.76 75.77
N SER A 55 50.04 83.46 75.72
CA SER A 55 50.90 83.78 76.85
C SER A 55 51.11 85.30 76.89
N ALA A 56 50.90 85.91 78.05
CA ALA A 56 51.06 87.35 78.25
C ALA A 56 51.93 87.68 79.48
N SER A 57 52.69 88.76 79.39
CA SER A 57 53.55 89.28 80.45
C SER A 57 53.60 90.81 80.46
N GLY A 58 54.00 91.41 81.59
CA GLY A 58 54.04 92.86 81.78
C GLY A 58 52.67 93.50 82.14
N GLY A 59 52.62 94.81 82.34
CA GLY A 59 51.40 95.50 82.80
C GLY A 59 51.04 95.20 84.25
N VAL A 60 49.79 95.47 84.62
CA VAL A 60 49.27 95.30 85.99
C VAL A 60 47.87 94.64 85.96
N GLY A 61 47.64 93.70 86.87
CA GLY A 61 46.36 93.00 87.01
C GLY A 61 46.23 91.78 86.08
N THR A 62 45.00 91.30 85.90
CA THR A 62 44.69 90.16 85.02
C THR A 62 44.50 90.62 83.58
N TYR A 63 44.97 89.82 82.62
CA TYR A 63 44.86 90.19 81.20
C TYR A 63 43.47 89.93 80.64
N SER A 64 43.15 90.65 79.57
CA SER A 64 42.05 90.33 78.67
C SER A 64 42.55 90.32 77.22
N TYR A 65 41.98 89.44 76.41
CA TYR A 65 42.26 89.36 74.98
C TYR A 65 41.03 89.75 74.17
N ARG A 66 41.25 90.15 72.93
CA ARG A 66 40.24 90.16 71.89
C ARG A 66 40.79 89.43 70.69
N PHE A 67 39.94 88.68 70.02
CA PHE A 67 40.29 87.99 68.78
C PHE A 67 39.19 88.24 67.76
N TYR A 68 39.57 88.43 66.50
CA TYR A 68 38.63 88.70 65.43
C TYR A 68 39.16 88.13 64.11
N THR A 69 38.26 87.95 63.15
CA THR A 69 38.61 87.57 61.78
C THR A 69 38.33 88.74 60.85
N ALA A 70 38.80 88.67 59.59
CA ALA A 70 38.46 89.70 58.59
C ALA A 70 36.94 89.79 58.32
N ALA A 71 36.21 88.68 58.51
CA ALA A 71 34.77 88.60 58.28
C ALA A 71 33.94 89.04 59.51
N ASN A 72 34.47 88.86 60.72
CA ASN A 72 33.80 89.24 61.96
C ASN A 72 34.75 90.05 62.85
N PRO A 73 34.79 91.39 62.68
CA PRO A 73 35.54 92.27 63.56
C PRO A 73 34.85 92.33 64.94
N ASP A 74 35.33 91.55 65.91
CA ASP A 74 34.79 91.52 67.27
C ASP A 74 35.29 92.72 68.10
N PRO A 75 34.39 93.59 68.63
CA PRO A 75 34.76 94.68 69.53
C PRO A 75 34.95 94.24 71.00
N VAL A 76 34.64 92.99 71.37
CA VAL A 76 34.57 92.51 72.76
C VAL A 76 35.94 92.05 73.28
N TRP A 77 36.19 92.32 74.56
CA TRP A 77 37.37 91.84 75.29
C TRP A 77 36.96 90.74 76.27
N TYR A 78 37.63 89.59 76.19
CA TYR A 78 37.42 88.41 77.03
C TYR A 78 38.53 88.28 78.07
N PRO A 79 38.23 87.92 79.33
CA PRO A 79 39.26 87.77 80.37
C PRO A 79 40.12 86.52 80.12
N PHE A 80 41.40 86.57 80.53
CA PHE A 80 42.23 85.37 80.62
C PHE A 80 41.69 84.44 81.71
N THR A 81 41.84 83.13 81.49
CA THR A 81 41.42 82.11 82.45
C THR A 81 42.46 81.89 83.55
N ASN A 82 43.75 82.06 83.23
CA ASN A 82 44.85 82.03 84.19
C ASN A 82 45.55 83.39 84.26
N ALA A 83 46.39 83.59 85.29
CA ALA A 83 47.07 84.87 85.50
C ALA A 83 47.91 85.36 84.31
N THR A 84 48.48 84.45 83.51
CA THR A 84 49.38 84.78 82.38
C THR A 84 49.06 84.03 81.09
N THR A 85 48.17 83.03 81.12
CA THR A 85 47.88 82.20 79.94
C THR A 85 46.37 82.04 79.72
N HIS A 86 46.01 81.82 78.46
CA HIS A 86 44.64 81.50 78.08
C HIS A 86 44.67 80.68 76.78
N THR A 87 43.75 79.74 76.63
CA THR A 87 43.59 78.99 75.38
C THR A 87 42.24 79.34 74.78
N ILE A 88 42.27 79.90 73.58
CA ILE A 88 41.07 80.08 72.76
C ILE A 88 40.84 78.74 72.07
N THR A 89 39.73 78.07 72.37
CA THR A 89 39.39 76.75 71.82
C THR A 89 38.27 76.85 70.81
N SER A 90 37.96 75.72 70.17
CA SER A 90 36.84 75.59 69.25
C SER A 90 36.94 76.46 67.98
N LEU A 91 38.17 76.70 67.50
CA LEU A 91 38.43 77.57 66.36
C LEU A 91 38.30 76.81 65.04
N LEU A 92 37.64 77.46 64.08
CA LEU A 92 37.60 77.02 62.69
C LEU A 92 38.92 77.34 61.97
N PRO A 93 39.26 76.64 60.88
CA PRO A 93 40.38 77.00 60.03
C PRO A 93 40.22 78.43 59.50
N GLY A 94 41.29 79.20 59.56
CA GLY A 94 41.26 80.61 59.16
C GLY A 94 42.31 81.45 59.86
N THR A 95 42.33 82.72 59.52
CA THR A 95 43.27 83.70 60.06
C THR A 95 42.59 84.56 61.12
N TYR A 96 43.21 84.59 62.30
CA TYR A 96 42.76 85.32 63.47
C TYR A 96 43.74 86.43 63.82
N PHE A 97 43.18 87.57 64.22
CA PHE A 97 43.93 88.73 64.67
C PHE A 97 43.71 88.92 66.17
N ILE A 98 44.78 88.91 66.95
CA ILE A 98 44.72 88.92 68.41
C ILE A 98 45.35 90.17 68.97
N LYS A 99 44.71 90.76 69.98
CA LYS A 99 45.29 91.79 70.84
C LYS A 99 45.08 91.44 72.30
N VAL A 100 46.02 91.82 73.15
CA VAL A 100 45.96 91.60 74.60
C VAL A 100 46.15 92.93 75.33
N ARG A 101 45.43 93.12 76.44
CA ARG A 101 45.58 94.25 77.35
C ARG A 101 45.64 93.79 78.80
N ASP A 102 46.24 94.59 79.67
CA ASP A 102 46.28 94.33 81.12
C ASP A 102 44.98 94.76 81.84
N GLY A 103 44.94 94.57 83.17
CA GLY A 103 43.76 94.83 84.00
C GLY A 103 43.40 96.31 84.12
N ASN A 104 44.34 97.22 83.78
CA ASN A 104 44.10 98.66 83.69
C ASN A 104 43.75 99.12 82.27
N GLY A 105 43.63 98.18 81.31
CA GLY A 105 43.21 98.45 79.94
C GLY A 105 44.33 98.84 78.97
N CYS A 106 45.60 98.69 79.35
CA CYS A 106 46.74 99.01 78.49
C CYS A 106 46.97 97.91 77.44
N VAL A 107 46.74 98.21 76.16
CA VAL A 107 46.95 97.27 75.04
C VAL A 107 48.44 97.10 74.72
N ALA A 108 48.87 95.87 74.42
CA ALA A 108 50.23 95.59 73.96
C ALA A 108 50.59 96.41 72.71
N LYS A 109 51.85 96.85 72.59
CA LYS A 109 52.35 97.68 71.48
C LYS A 109 53.58 97.08 70.82
N THR A 110 53.84 97.40 69.56
CA THR A 110 54.90 96.77 68.75
C THR A 110 56.33 97.09 69.21
N LEU A 111 56.55 98.19 69.95
CA LEU A 111 57.88 98.63 70.40
C LEU A 111 57.91 98.83 71.93
N ASN A 112 57.91 97.74 72.71
CA ASN A 112 58.04 97.74 74.18
C ASN A 112 57.24 98.86 74.88
N GLY A 113 55.94 98.94 74.58
CA GLY A 113 55.03 99.91 75.19
C GLY A 113 54.95 101.28 74.49
N THR A 114 55.61 101.42 73.33
CA THR A 114 55.49 102.57 72.41
C THR A 114 55.10 102.08 71.01
N GLY A 115 54.56 102.98 70.16
CA GLY A 115 54.09 102.63 68.81
C GLY A 115 52.60 102.21 68.72
N PRO A 116 52.17 101.70 67.54
CA PRO A 116 50.80 101.22 67.33
C PRO A 116 50.50 99.95 68.16
N GLU A 117 49.21 99.64 68.34
CA GLU A 117 48.78 98.41 69.01
C GLU A 117 49.39 97.18 68.30
N LYS A 118 49.96 96.26 69.08
CA LYS A 118 50.44 94.98 68.57
C LYS A 118 49.23 94.13 68.20
N VAL A 119 49.20 93.69 66.95
CA VAL A 119 48.22 92.72 66.43
C VAL A 119 48.99 91.49 66.00
N GLU A 120 48.74 90.35 66.64
CA GLU A 120 49.35 89.09 66.25
C GLU A 120 48.42 88.38 65.28
N THR A 121 48.95 88.01 64.12
CA THR A 121 48.21 87.31 63.06
C THR A 121 48.55 85.83 63.14
N ILE A 122 47.56 85.01 63.47
CA ILE A 122 47.74 83.56 63.68
C ILE A 122 46.79 82.85 62.74
N THR A 123 47.30 81.88 61.99
CA THR A 123 46.50 81.08 61.06
C THR A 123 46.36 79.67 61.61
N ILE A 124 45.11 79.22 61.73
CA ILE A 124 44.75 77.82 61.98
C ILE A 124 44.57 77.15 60.62
N THR A 125 45.39 76.16 60.31
CA THR A 125 45.30 75.38 59.07
C THR A 125 44.57 74.05 59.28
N GLN A 126 44.19 73.39 58.20
CA GLN A 126 43.57 72.06 58.16
C GLN A 126 44.25 71.20 57.09
N PRO A 127 44.00 69.88 57.03
CA PRO A 127 44.39 69.05 55.89
C PRO A 127 43.91 69.65 54.55
N ALA A 128 44.72 69.54 53.48
CA ALA A 128 44.44 70.25 52.23
C ALA A 128 43.16 69.76 51.51
N ASP A 129 42.94 68.44 51.52
CA ASP A 129 41.81 67.78 50.89
C ASP A 129 40.98 67.02 51.94
N PRO A 130 39.65 66.92 51.78
CA PRO A 130 38.81 66.12 52.66
C PRO A 130 39.09 64.61 52.50
N LEU A 131 38.99 63.86 53.59
CA LEU A 131 39.02 62.40 53.54
C LEU A 131 37.87 61.90 52.66
N ARG A 132 38.18 61.11 51.63
CA ARG A 132 37.22 60.65 50.63
C ARG A 132 37.53 59.23 50.18
N VAL A 133 36.46 58.48 49.91
CA VAL A 133 36.52 57.11 49.39
C VAL A 133 35.72 57.05 48.10
N ASP A 134 36.33 56.54 47.05
CA ASP A 134 35.68 56.25 45.78
C ASP A 134 35.68 54.76 45.46
N LEU A 135 34.57 54.31 44.88
CA LEU A 135 34.44 52.98 44.34
C LEU A 135 35.16 52.90 42.99
N VAL A 136 36.10 51.96 42.86
CA VAL A 136 36.77 51.64 41.60
C VAL A 136 35.97 50.58 40.85
N SER A 137 35.67 49.46 41.51
CA SER A 137 34.90 48.38 40.93
C SER A 137 34.12 47.61 41.99
N GLN A 138 32.99 47.06 41.58
CA GLN A 138 32.17 46.19 42.42
C GLN A 138 31.65 45.04 41.57
N GLN A 139 31.98 43.82 41.97
CA GLN A 139 31.53 42.61 41.31
C GLN A 139 30.65 41.78 42.25
N SER A 140 29.45 41.46 41.76
CA SER A 140 28.54 40.52 42.44
C SER A 140 29.02 39.07 42.25
N PRO A 141 28.74 38.17 43.21
CA PRO A 141 28.98 36.75 43.04
C PRO A 141 28.38 36.18 41.75
N THR A 142 29.07 35.20 41.17
CA THR A 142 28.68 34.64 39.87
C THR A 142 27.42 33.76 39.96
N ALA A 143 27.10 33.21 41.13
CA ALA A 143 25.94 32.37 41.36
C ALA A 143 25.28 32.63 42.72
N TYR A 144 24.07 32.10 42.89
CA TYR A 144 23.39 32.11 44.17
C TYR A 144 24.19 31.34 45.24
N GLY A 145 24.52 32.02 46.35
CA GLY A 145 25.25 31.46 47.48
C GLY A 145 26.77 31.42 47.31
N PHE A 146 27.32 31.92 46.20
CA PHE A 146 28.77 31.94 45.97
C PHE A 146 29.42 33.11 46.70
N THR A 147 30.70 32.94 47.03
CA THR A 147 31.53 33.94 47.70
C THR A 147 32.68 34.41 46.83
N ASP A 148 32.45 34.68 45.55
CA ASP A 148 33.46 35.15 44.58
C ASP A 148 33.26 36.61 44.16
N GLY A 149 32.46 37.36 44.91
CA GLY A 149 32.31 38.80 44.74
C GLY A 149 33.55 39.58 45.19
N ASN A 150 33.62 40.85 44.76
CA ASN A 150 34.68 41.78 45.16
C ASN A 150 34.20 43.24 45.23
N ILE A 151 34.85 44.02 46.10
CA ILE A 151 34.72 45.47 46.17
C ILE A 151 36.13 46.07 46.16
N HIS A 152 36.41 46.97 45.22
CA HIS A 152 37.66 47.71 45.15
C HIS A 152 37.39 49.20 45.30
N VAL A 153 38.04 49.81 46.28
CA VAL A 153 37.94 51.24 46.55
C VAL A 153 39.31 51.89 46.61
N VAL A 154 39.30 53.21 46.50
CA VAL A 154 40.47 54.09 46.63
C VAL A 154 40.17 55.18 47.65
N VAL A 155 41.17 55.50 48.47
CA VAL A 155 41.09 56.48 49.54
C VAL A 155 42.04 57.65 49.25
N TYR A 156 41.54 58.86 49.46
CA TYR A 156 42.23 60.14 49.21
C TYR A 156 41.98 61.15 50.32
N GLY A 157 42.84 62.17 50.38
CA GLY A 157 42.68 63.32 51.26
C GLY A 157 42.83 62.99 52.74
N GLY A 158 42.61 63.98 53.60
CA GLY A 158 42.94 63.87 55.02
C GLY A 158 44.45 63.74 55.27
N THR A 159 44.79 63.23 56.45
CA THR A 159 46.17 62.96 56.87
C THR A 159 46.42 61.45 56.86
N ILE A 160 47.34 61.02 55.99
CA ILE A 160 47.74 59.62 55.84
C ILE A 160 48.76 59.20 56.92
N ASN A 161 48.79 57.91 57.27
CA ASN A 161 49.82 57.35 58.16
C ASN A 161 51.21 57.41 57.51
N ALA A 162 52.26 57.39 58.34
CA ALA A 162 53.65 57.51 57.87
C ALA A 162 54.12 56.38 56.93
N ASN A 163 53.41 55.25 56.94
CA ASN A 163 53.62 54.09 56.08
C ASN A 163 52.73 54.09 54.82
N ASN A 164 52.13 55.24 54.46
CA ASN A 164 51.20 55.40 53.35
C ASN A 164 49.92 54.53 53.45
N THR A 165 49.38 54.37 54.66
CA THR A 165 48.10 53.67 54.89
C THR A 165 47.06 54.54 55.58
N TYR A 166 45.80 54.10 55.57
CA TYR A 166 44.73 54.61 56.44
C TYR A 166 44.28 53.53 57.42
N ASN A 167 43.80 53.97 58.58
CA ASN A 167 43.11 53.08 59.51
C ASN A 167 41.75 52.74 58.90
N HIS A 168 41.48 51.45 58.70
CA HIS A 168 40.23 51.02 58.10
C HIS A 168 39.74 49.70 58.68
N THR A 169 38.43 49.49 58.59
CA THR A 169 37.78 48.23 58.92
C THR A 169 36.63 47.96 57.96
N TRP A 170 36.48 46.69 57.58
CA TRP A 170 35.30 46.19 56.90
C TRP A 170 34.41 45.44 57.88
N THR A 171 33.11 45.70 57.82
CA THR A 171 32.10 44.91 58.54
C THR A 171 31.00 44.41 57.59
N ASP A 172 30.43 43.26 57.90
CA ASP A 172 29.22 42.76 57.25
C ASP A 172 27.96 43.46 57.79
N ALA A 173 26.78 43.09 57.26
CA ALA A 173 25.50 43.64 57.69
C ALA A 173 25.14 43.34 59.16
N SER A 174 25.82 42.37 59.79
CA SER A 174 25.67 42.02 61.21
C SER A 174 26.74 42.70 62.08
N ASN A 175 27.52 43.62 61.51
CA ASN A 175 28.67 44.27 62.12
C ASN A 175 29.84 43.33 62.50
N ASN A 176 29.92 42.13 61.92
CA ASN A 176 31.08 41.27 62.11
C ASN A 176 32.23 41.76 61.22
N PRO A 177 33.48 41.78 61.72
CA PRO A 177 34.64 42.16 60.93
C PRO A 177 34.89 41.16 59.79
N VAL A 178 35.19 41.66 58.59
CA VAL A 178 35.55 40.87 57.42
C VAL A 178 37.04 41.07 57.12
N THR A 179 37.80 39.98 56.99
CA THR A 179 39.27 40.02 56.92
C THR A 179 39.85 39.59 55.57
N THR A 180 38.99 39.28 54.59
CA THR A 180 39.42 38.83 53.25
C THR A 180 39.76 40.01 52.35
N GLU A 181 40.74 40.81 52.74
CA GLU A 181 41.13 42.04 52.03
C GLU A 181 42.57 41.99 51.52
N SER A 182 42.86 42.85 50.54
CA SER A 182 44.22 43.22 50.13
C SER A 182 44.32 44.74 50.02
N THR A 183 45.49 45.30 50.35
CA THR A 183 45.72 46.75 50.31
C THR A 183 47.06 47.06 49.66
N TRP A 184 47.12 48.18 48.94
CA TRP A 184 48.35 48.66 48.32
C TRP A 184 48.31 50.17 48.13
N PHE A 185 49.49 50.79 48.01
CA PHE A 185 49.62 52.21 47.71
C PHE A 185 50.19 52.38 46.31
N ALA A 186 49.48 53.10 45.44
CA ALA A 186 49.90 53.35 44.07
C ALA A 186 49.47 54.75 43.62
N ASN A 187 50.32 55.44 42.86
CA ASN A 187 50.03 56.76 42.27
C ASN A 187 49.54 57.82 43.29
N GLY A 188 50.01 57.75 44.55
CA GLY A 188 49.60 58.66 45.61
C GLY A 188 48.26 58.30 46.29
N GLN A 189 47.73 57.09 46.05
CA GLN A 189 46.39 56.67 46.47
C GLN A 189 46.47 55.36 47.25
N TYR A 190 45.65 55.23 48.29
CA TYR A 190 45.55 54.00 49.07
C TYR A 190 44.38 53.15 48.57
N HIS A 191 44.67 51.97 48.06
CA HIS A 191 43.67 51.04 47.53
C HIS A 191 43.34 49.97 48.57
N ILE A 192 42.06 49.64 48.66
CA ILE A 192 41.54 48.57 49.51
C ILE A 192 40.63 47.70 48.65
N GLN A 193 40.93 46.41 48.58
CA GLN A 193 40.13 45.44 47.84
C GLN A 193 39.63 44.34 48.76
N LEU A 194 38.33 44.30 49.00
CA LEU A 194 37.65 43.20 49.67
C LEU A 194 37.31 42.13 48.64
N GLN A 195 37.70 40.88 48.89
CA GLN A 195 37.61 39.77 47.96
C GLN A 195 37.01 38.53 48.62
N ASN A 196 36.56 37.59 47.81
CA ASN A 196 35.93 36.34 48.24
C ASN A 196 34.68 36.55 49.13
N ILE A 197 33.84 37.50 48.74
CA ILE A 197 32.63 37.87 49.48
C ILE A 197 31.35 37.40 48.79
N GLY A 198 30.32 37.11 49.58
CA GLY A 198 29.00 36.70 49.09
C GLY A 198 28.03 37.88 48.95
N ALA A 199 26.75 37.58 48.68
CA ALA A 199 25.71 38.61 48.73
C ALA A 199 25.51 39.13 50.17
N GLY A 200 25.37 40.44 50.30
CA GLY A 200 25.30 41.10 51.59
C GLY A 200 25.61 42.59 51.46
N THR A 201 25.51 43.33 52.55
CA THR A 201 25.97 44.73 52.61
C THR A 201 27.26 44.78 53.38
N TYR A 202 28.30 45.36 52.79
CA TYR A 202 29.62 45.50 53.39
C TYR A 202 29.88 46.97 53.69
N THR A 203 30.24 47.29 54.93
CA THR A 203 30.50 48.65 55.37
C THR A 203 31.98 48.84 55.58
N LEU A 204 32.55 49.83 54.89
CA LEU A 204 33.91 50.29 55.07
C LEU A 204 33.91 51.55 55.92
N THR A 205 34.67 51.50 57.00
CA THR A 205 34.97 52.66 57.84
C THR A 205 36.43 53.03 57.62
N ILE A 206 36.68 54.25 57.15
CA ILE A 206 38.02 54.83 57.03
C ILE A 206 38.17 55.94 58.05
N GLN A 207 39.28 55.93 58.78
CA GLN A 207 39.63 56.96 59.75
C GLN A 207 40.94 57.64 59.37
N ASP A 208 40.94 58.97 59.48
CA ASP A 208 42.12 59.81 59.39
C ASP A 208 43.13 59.42 60.49
N LYS A 209 44.44 59.56 60.22
CA LYS A 209 45.50 59.33 61.22
C LYS A 209 45.21 60.06 62.53
N ASN A 210 44.63 61.26 62.44
CA ASN A 210 44.38 62.14 63.58
C ASN A 210 43.04 61.88 64.28
N PHE A 211 42.21 60.92 63.81
CA PHE A 211 40.86 60.67 64.33
C PHE A 211 40.81 60.48 65.86
N ALA A 212 41.77 59.75 66.43
CA ALA A 212 41.83 59.50 67.87
C ALA A 212 42.19 60.76 68.69
N SER A 213 42.95 61.69 68.09
CA SER A 213 43.39 62.94 68.71
C SER A 213 42.42 64.10 68.46
N ALA A 214 41.57 64.00 67.44
CA ALA A 214 40.57 65.01 67.10
C ALA A 214 39.49 65.11 68.19
N THR A 215 39.25 66.33 68.66
CA THR A 215 38.15 66.62 69.58
C THR A 215 36.85 66.82 68.79
N THR A 216 36.96 67.40 67.58
CA THR A 216 35.85 67.48 66.63
C THR A 216 36.08 66.48 65.50
N ARG A 217 35.28 65.41 65.45
CA ARG A 217 35.49 64.30 64.49
C ARG A 217 34.86 64.51 63.10
N ALA A 218 34.25 65.67 62.86
CA ALA A 218 33.73 66.01 61.54
C ALA A 218 34.85 65.99 60.50
N GLY A 219 34.68 65.22 59.42
CA GLY A 219 35.68 65.07 58.36
C GLY A 219 36.86 64.16 58.69
N CYS A 220 36.95 63.58 59.89
CA CYS A 220 37.99 62.62 60.27
C CYS A 220 37.65 61.16 59.92
N GLU A 221 36.39 60.88 59.58
CA GLU A 221 35.90 59.53 59.32
C GLU A 221 34.97 59.53 58.11
N VAL A 222 35.12 58.51 57.28
CA VAL A 222 34.23 58.23 56.16
C VAL A 222 33.71 56.82 56.31
N ILE A 223 32.39 56.71 56.40
CA ILE A 223 31.67 55.43 56.40
C ILE A 223 30.94 55.29 55.05
N ARG A 224 31.14 54.15 54.39
CA ARG A 224 30.48 53.81 53.13
C ARG A 224 29.99 52.37 53.15
N SER A 225 28.75 52.16 52.72
CA SER A 225 28.17 50.83 52.59
C SER A 225 28.01 50.45 51.13
N TYR A 226 28.39 49.23 50.80
CA TYR A 226 28.40 48.67 49.45
C TYR A 226 27.51 47.42 49.43
N PRO A 227 26.30 47.50 48.86
CA PRO A 227 25.42 46.35 48.73
C PRO A 227 25.88 45.45 47.57
N ILE A 228 26.13 44.18 47.88
CA ILE A 228 26.44 43.12 46.92
C ILE A 228 25.20 42.25 46.73
N THR A 229 24.68 42.22 45.50
CA THR A 229 23.57 41.36 45.10
C THR A 229 24.09 40.02 44.58
N GLN A 230 23.22 39.02 44.43
CA GLN A 230 23.54 37.78 43.71
C GLN A 230 22.39 37.41 42.76
N PRO A 231 22.65 36.59 41.73
CA PRO A 231 21.58 36.03 40.90
C PRO A 231 20.60 35.18 41.73
N PRO A 232 19.33 35.04 41.32
CA PRO A 232 18.40 34.08 41.94
C PRO A 232 18.89 32.63 41.74
N PRO A 233 18.43 31.66 42.55
CA PRO A 233 18.85 30.27 42.40
C PRO A 233 18.40 29.68 41.05
N LEU A 234 19.33 29.01 40.36
CA LEU A 234 19.06 28.34 39.08
C LEU A 234 18.17 27.11 39.31
N THR A 235 17.06 27.01 38.56
CA THR A 235 16.10 25.91 38.66
C THR A 235 15.58 25.53 37.26
N VAL A 236 15.21 24.27 37.07
CA VAL A 236 14.52 23.80 35.85
C VAL A 236 13.45 22.78 36.19
N ARG A 237 12.30 22.90 35.53
CA ARG A 237 11.21 21.93 35.61
C ARG A 237 10.86 21.43 34.21
N LEU A 238 10.71 20.12 34.07
CA LEU A 238 10.17 19.49 32.88
C LEU A 238 8.64 19.43 32.90
N GLU A 239 8.05 19.68 31.73
CA GLU A 239 6.63 19.51 31.43
C GLU A 239 6.47 18.58 30.23
N ILE A 240 5.53 17.64 30.34
CA ILE A 240 5.06 16.86 29.19
C ILE A 240 4.08 17.72 28.43
N PHE A 241 4.51 18.31 27.31
CA PHE A 241 3.66 19.14 26.49
C PHE A 241 2.79 18.30 25.55
N ARG A 242 3.36 17.24 24.98
CA ARG A 242 2.64 16.25 24.16
C ARG A 242 3.20 14.85 24.42
N GLN A 243 2.31 13.89 24.67
CA GLN A 243 2.67 12.48 24.72
C GLN A 243 2.77 11.92 23.28
N PRO A 244 3.59 10.87 23.03
CA PRO A 244 3.56 10.14 21.77
C PRO A 244 2.13 9.71 21.43
N SER A 245 1.70 9.96 20.20
CA SER A 245 0.32 9.71 19.74
C SER A 245 -0.01 8.22 19.69
N CYS A 246 0.99 7.38 19.44
CA CYS A 246 0.85 5.94 19.29
C CYS A 246 1.80 5.14 20.19
N ASN A 247 1.36 3.94 20.53
CA ASN A 247 2.22 2.93 21.14
C ASN A 247 3.22 2.37 20.13
N LYS A 248 4.51 2.27 20.51
CA LYS A 248 5.59 1.79 19.63
C LYS A 248 5.41 0.35 19.14
N ALA A 249 4.69 -0.50 19.87
CA ALA A 249 4.41 -1.87 19.46
C ALA A 249 3.35 -1.96 18.35
N ASN A 250 2.65 -0.86 18.04
CA ASN A 250 1.72 -0.82 16.91
C ASN A 250 2.51 -0.68 15.60
N THR A 251 2.58 -1.75 14.82
CA THR A 251 3.31 -1.77 13.54
C THR A 251 2.65 -0.96 12.43
N GLN A 252 1.40 -0.52 12.63
CA GLN A 252 0.62 0.28 11.68
C GLN A 252 0.46 1.74 12.14
N ALA A 253 1.11 2.10 13.24
CA ALA A 253 1.05 3.43 13.83
C ALA A 253 2.00 4.42 13.15
N ASP A 254 1.50 5.64 12.98
CA ASP A 254 2.30 6.83 12.66
C ASP A 254 1.56 8.05 13.23
N PRO A 255 2.17 8.89 14.11
CA PRO A 255 3.55 8.82 14.65
C PRO A 255 3.66 8.23 16.08
N CYS A 256 4.69 7.39 16.33
CA CYS A 256 5.08 6.91 17.67
C CYS A 256 6.19 7.76 18.31
N THR A 257 6.66 8.79 17.60
CA THR A 257 7.84 9.59 17.93
C THR A 257 7.51 11.08 17.85
N ASP A 258 6.30 11.50 18.15
CA ASP A 258 5.86 12.89 18.10
C ASP A 258 5.72 13.52 19.49
N GLY A 259 6.19 12.86 20.54
CA GLY A 259 6.21 13.40 21.89
C GLY A 259 7.02 14.69 21.99
N GLU A 260 6.64 15.55 22.94
CA GLU A 260 7.26 16.86 23.15
C GLU A 260 7.38 17.17 24.64
N LEU A 261 8.59 17.50 25.08
CA LEU A 261 8.92 17.96 26.42
C LEU A 261 9.38 19.42 26.38
N ARG A 262 8.99 20.18 27.40
CA ARG A 262 9.40 21.59 27.56
C ARG A 262 10.09 21.79 28.90
N ALA A 263 11.24 22.47 28.87
CA ALA A 263 12.07 22.78 30.01
C ALA A 263 11.86 24.25 30.43
N HIS A 264 11.28 24.42 31.61
CA HIS A 264 11.02 25.73 32.20
C HIS A 264 12.15 26.11 33.15
N ALA A 265 13.19 26.75 32.61
CA ALA A 265 14.37 27.20 33.36
C ALA A 265 14.18 28.62 33.93
N ARG A 266 14.59 28.85 35.18
CA ARG A 266 14.49 30.14 35.89
C ARG A 266 15.70 30.36 36.81
N GLY A 267 15.95 31.62 37.18
CA GLY A 267 17.08 32.01 38.03
C GLY A 267 18.41 32.08 37.29
N GLY A 268 19.52 32.07 38.02
CA GLY A 268 20.86 32.29 37.48
C GLY A 268 21.01 33.61 36.71
N THR A 269 22.08 33.71 35.94
CA THR A 269 22.33 34.82 35.01
C THR A 269 21.96 34.40 33.59
N ARG A 270 21.05 35.13 32.94
CA ARG A 270 20.55 34.74 31.60
C ARG A 270 21.48 35.23 30.49
N PHE A 271 21.61 34.43 29.43
CA PHE A 271 22.23 34.90 28.19
C PHE A 271 21.36 35.97 27.51
N SER A 272 22.00 36.91 26.81
CA SER A 272 21.34 37.91 25.97
C SER A 272 22.29 38.36 24.85
N PRO A 273 21.89 38.32 23.56
CA PRO A 273 20.63 37.82 23.00
C PRO A 273 20.58 36.29 22.85
N GLY A 274 19.38 35.72 22.61
CA GLY A 274 19.19 34.30 22.30
C GLY A 274 18.46 33.49 23.38
N LEU A 275 18.73 32.18 23.42
CA LEU A 275 18.18 31.30 24.47
C LEU A 275 18.74 31.73 25.84
N PRO A 276 17.89 31.85 26.88
CA PRO A 276 18.32 32.39 28.17
C PRO A 276 19.27 31.46 28.94
N TYR A 277 19.34 30.18 28.56
CA TYR A 277 20.18 29.13 29.16
C TYR A 277 20.64 28.17 28.07
N LEU A 278 21.73 27.44 28.32
CA LEU A 278 22.12 26.28 27.50
C LEU A 278 21.45 25.03 28.07
N TYR A 279 20.83 24.23 27.21
CA TYR A 279 20.11 23.02 27.59
C TYR A 279 20.88 21.77 27.16
N THR A 280 21.07 20.83 28.09
CA THR A 280 21.64 19.50 27.80
C THR A 280 20.58 18.45 28.05
N TRP A 281 19.96 17.97 26.97
CA TRP A 281 18.99 16.88 27.02
C TRP A 281 19.66 15.52 27.04
N LYS A 282 19.10 14.59 27.80
CA LYS A 282 19.54 13.19 27.89
C LYS A 282 18.34 12.27 27.84
N LYS A 283 18.55 11.05 27.34
CA LYS A 283 17.56 9.97 27.35
C LYS A 283 18.20 8.69 27.87
N LYS A 284 17.44 7.89 28.62
CA LYS A 284 17.89 6.56 29.01
C LYS A 284 17.94 5.61 27.81
N ASP A 285 19.07 4.92 27.66
CA ASP A 285 19.19 3.78 26.74
C ASP A 285 18.53 2.51 27.30
N ALA A 286 18.60 1.42 26.53
CA ALA A 286 18.07 0.11 26.94
C ALA A 286 18.80 -0.49 28.16
N GLN A 287 20.00 0.01 28.48
CA GLN A 287 20.81 -0.38 29.63
C GLN A 287 20.59 0.55 30.84
N ASN A 288 19.59 1.44 30.78
CA ASN A 288 19.22 2.38 31.83
C ASN A 288 20.28 3.48 32.11
N ASN A 289 21.20 3.71 31.16
CA ASN A 289 22.21 4.78 31.23
C ASN A 289 21.71 6.04 30.55
N TRP A 290 22.09 7.20 31.08
CA TRP A 290 21.78 8.50 30.47
C TRP A 290 22.70 8.78 29.28
N VAL A 291 22.12 8.91 28.09
CA VAL A 291 22.83 9.27 26.85
C VAL A 291 22.43 10.67 26.43
N VAL A 292 23.43 11.52 26.14
CA VAL A 292 23.21 12.92 25.71
C VAL A 292 22.58 12.96 24.31
N MET A 293 21.54 13.76 24.15
CA MET A 293 20.84 13.99 22.90
C MET A 293 21.36 15.25 22.23
N THR A 294 22.47 15.14 21.50
CA THR A 294 23.24 16.28 20.97
C THR A 294 22.47 17.18 19.98
N SER A 295 21.43 16.65 19.32
CA SER A 295 20.58 17.43 18.41
C SER A 295 19.56 18.34 19.13
N TYR A 296 19.49 18.29 20.46
CA TYR A 296 18.50 19.00 21.27
C TYR A 296 19.20 19.97 22.21
N THR A 297 19.19 21.25 21.84
CA THR A 297 19.90 22.33 22.57
C THR A 297 18.99 23.47 23.01
N ASP A 298 17.69 23.41 22.65
CA ASP A 298 16.67 24.39 23.04
C ASP A 298 15.96 23.97 24.33
N SER A 299 15.16 24.89 24.88
CA SER A 299 14.14 24.69 25.90
C SER A 299 13.07 23.65 25.55
N THR A 300 12.96 23.25 24.29
CA THR A 300 11.98 22.26 23.82
C THR A 300 12.68 21.07 23.16
N ALA A 301 12.26 19.87 23.53
CA ALA A 301 12.65 18.64 22.85
C ALA A 301 11.40 17.97 22.25
N ALA A 302 11.29 17.99 20.93
CA ALA A 302 10.19 17.40 20.17
C ALA A 302 10.61 16.09 19.50
N ALA A 303 9.69 15.46 18.75
CA ALA A 303 9.96 14.22 18.03
C ALA A 303 10.45 13.06 18.94
N LEU A 304 9.89 12.96 20.15
CA LEU A 304 10.31 12.01 21.17
C LEU A 304 9.43 10.75 21.18
N GLU A 305 10.04 9.59 21.41
CA GLU A 305 9.34 8.35 21.75
C GLU A 305 9.16 8.21 23.28
N SER A 306 8.40 7.21 23.71
CA SER A 306 8.26 6.90 25.15
C SER A 306 9.60 6.59 25.80
N GLY A 307 9.79 7.04 27.05
CA GLY A 307 11.01 6.78 27.81
C GLY A 307 11.30 7.77 28.93
N TRP A 308 12.42 7.54 29.62
CA TRP A 308 12.94 8.45 30.63
C TRP A 308 13.85 9.50 29.99
N TYR A 309 13.52 10.76 30.24
CA TYR A 309 14.23 11.94 29.76
C TYR A 309 14.75 12.76 30.92
N ALA A 310 15.86 13.45 30.67
CA ALA A 310 16.47 14.36 31.62
C ALA A 310 16.94 15.63 30.91
N VAL A 311 16.92 16.76 31.63
CA VAL A 311 17.51 18.02 31.18
C VAL A 311 18.34 18.63 32.28
N ASN A 312 19.52 19.13 31.91
CA ASN A 312 20.32 20.04 32.73
C ASN A 312 20.43 21.40 32.04
N VAL A 313 20.60 22.46 32.82
CA VAL A 313 20.72 23.82 32.31
C VAL A 313 21.99 24.47 32.81
N GLN A 314 22.62 25.25 31.94
CA GLN A 314 23.76 26.09 32.25
C GLN A 314 23.43 27.55 31.98
N ASP A 315 23.79 28.43 32.90
CA ASP A 315 23.56 29.87 32.80
C ASP A 315 24.74 30.62 32.11
N ALA A 316 24.62 31.94 31.95
CA ALA A 316 25.61 32.76 31.25
C ALA A 316 26.95 32.89 31.98
N ASN A 317 26.99 32.62 33.29
CA ASN A 317 28.21 32.58 34.08
C ASN A 317 28.84 31.18 34.07
N GLY A 318 28.26 30.23 33.31
CA GLY A 318 28.74 28.87 33.22
C GLY A 318 28.26 27.97 34.36
N ILE A 319 27.31 28.40 35.18
CA ILE A 319 26.79 27.65 36.32
C ILE A 319 25.84 26.56 35.83
N ILE A 320 26.17 25.30 36.11
CA ILE A 320 25.37 24.11 35.76
C ILE A 320 24.48 23.77 36.95
N LEU A 321 23.22 23.41 36.72
CA LEU A 321 22.33 22.99 37.80
C LEU A 321 22.91 21.78 38.56
N GLY A 322 23.19 21.96 39.85
CA GLY A 322 23.84 20.94 40.67
C GLY A 322 24.20 21.38 42.09
N GLN A 323 24.93 20.51 42.78
CA GLN A 323 25.49 20.74 44.10
C GLN A 323 26.92 21.28 43.98
N TYR A 324 27.19 22.36 44.71
CA TYR A 324 28.48 23.04 44.73
C TYR A 324 29.10 23.01 46.12
N GLN A 325 30.43 22.88 46.17
CA GLN A 325 31.23 23.02 47.38
C GLN A 325 32.38 23.96 47.08
N ALA A 326 32.52 25.03 47.87
CA ALA A 326 33.53 26.08 47.65
C ALA A 326 33.52 26.61 46.19
N ASN A 327 32.34 26.91 45.66
CA ASN A 327 32.10 27.38 44.28
C ASN A 327 32.53 26.40 43.16
N VAL A 328 32.89 25.15 43.48
CA VAL A 328 33.22 24.10 42.51
C VAL A 328 32.06 23.10 42.41
N LEU A 329 31.67 22.74 41.18
CA LEU A 329 30.60 21.76 40.94
C LEU A 329 31.06 20.37 41.40
N VAL A 330 30.37 19.79 42.38
CA VAL A 330 30.63 18.43 42.87
C VAL A 330 29.74 17.42 42.17
N GLN A 331 28.46 17.77 41.94
CA GLN A 331 27.50 16.87 41.33
C GLN A 331 26.44 17.65 40.53
N ALA A 332 26.36 17.39 39.22
CA ALA A 332 25.25 17.90 38.40
C ALA A 332 23.93 17.23 38.82
N THR A 333 22.86 18.02 38.88
CA THR A 333 21.50 17.56 39.21
C THR A 333 20.59 17.77 38.01
N ASP A 334 20.14 16.69 37.40
CA ASP A 334 19.23 16.75 36.26
C ASP A 334 17.76 16.80 36.71
N SER A 335 16.92 17.55 35.99
CA SER A 335 15.46 17.38 36.07
C SER A 335 15.06 16.22 35.19
N THR A 336 14.29 15.27 35.71
CA THR A 336 13.92 14.03 34.99
C THR A 336 12.42 13.84 34.88
N VAL A 337 11.96 13.19 33.81
CA VAL A 337 10.55 12.86 33.60
C VAL A 337 10.43 11.58 32.77
N PHE A 338 9.40 10.78 33.06
CA PHE A 338 9.01 9.68 32.18
C PHE A 338 7.93 10.17 31.22
N LEU A 339 8.18 10.03 29.92
CA LEU A 339 7.22 10.32 28.86
C LEU A 339 6.48 9.01 28.52
N PRO A 340 5.22 8.82 28.94
CA PRO A 340 4.48 7.59 28.68
C PRO A 340 3.93 7.55 27.26
N GLU A 341 3.72 6.35 26.72
CA GLU A 341 2.93 6.10 25.51
C GLU A 341 1.53 5.58 25.87
N PRO A 342 0.53 5.72 24.99
CA PRO A 342 -0.79 5.12 25.19
C PRO A 342 -0.72 3.59 25.16
N PRO A 343 -1.73 2.87 25.68
CA PRO A 343 -1.83 1.42 25.55
C PRO A 343 -1.91 0.99 24.08
N LEU A 344 -1.48 -0.24 23.76
CA LEU A 344 -1.51 -0.78 22.39
C LEU A 344 -2.95 -0.83 21.84
N LEU A 345 -3.18 -0.15 20.72
CA LEU A 345 -4.46 -0.20 20.00
C LEU A 345 -4.64 -1.59 19.36
N THR A 346 -5.67 -2.31 19.79
CA THR A 346 -5.97 -3.69 19.36
C THR A 346 -7.42 -3.81 18.92
N ILE A 347 -7.66 -4.69 17.95
CA ILE A 347 -8.98 -5.01 17.42
C ILE A 347 -9.24 -6.50 17.68
N ASN A 348 -10.30 -6.77 18.45
CA ASN A 348 -10.87 -8.09 18.63
C ASN A 348 -12.20 -8.17 17.86
N GLU A 349 -12.58 -9.37 17.45
CA GLU A 349 -13.77 -9.62 16.64
C GLU A 349 -14.57 -10.81 17.14
N THR A 350 -15.88 -10.75 16.95
CA THR A 350 -16.78 -11.90 17.04
C THR A 350 -17.56 -11.96 15.74
N VAL A 351 -17.47 -13.10 15.05
CA VAL A 351 -18.08 -13.28 13.73
C VAL A 351 -19.20 -14.31 13.84
N THR A 352 -20.40 -13.94 13.38
CA THR A 352 -21.47 -14.91 13.12
C THR A 352 -21.42 -15.26 11.62
N PRO A 353 -21.22 -16.55 11.26
CA PRO A 353 -21.18 -16.97 9.86
C PRO A 353 -22.53 -16.79 9.17
N VAL A 354 -22.53 -16.82 7.83
CA VAL A 354 -23.80 -16.91 7.09
C VAL A 354 -24.42 -18.29 7.30
N SER A 355 -25.75 -18.35 7.37
CA SER A 355 -26.45 -19.62 7.62
C SER A 355 -26.52 -20.53 6.40
N CYS A 356 -26.48 -19.95 5.19
CA CYS A 356 -26.63 -20.66 3.91
C CYS A 356 -25.52 -20.28 2.92
N ASN A 357 -25.27 -21.15 1.94
CA ASN A 357 -24.51 -20.77 0.74
C ASN A 357 -25.21 -19.58 0.06
N ALA A 358 -24.46 -18.53 -0.25
CA ALA A 358 -24.98 -17.23 -0.72
C ALA A 358 -25.94 -16.51 0.25
N GLY A 359 -25.98 -16.89 1.53
CA GLY A 359 -26.72 -16.16 2.57
C GLY A 359 -26.14 -14.77 2.84
N GLN A 360 -26.98 -13.86 3.35
CA GLN A 360 -26.60 -12.48 3.68
C GLN A 360 -26.93 -12.12 5.13
N ASN A 361 -26.81 -13.08 6.05
CA ASN A 361 -27.16 -12.91 7.46
C ASN A 361 -25.96 -13.00 8.41
N GLY A 362 -24.74 -12.95 7.88
CA GLY A 362 -23.52 -12.89 8.68
C GLY A 362 -23.41 -11.56 9.42
N THR A 363 -22.69 -11.57 10.54
CA THR A 363 -22.44 -10.37 11.35
C THR A 363 -20.99 -10.33 11.82
N ILE A 364 -20.46 -9.13 12.00
CA ILE A 364 -19.18 -8.88 12.65
C ILE A 364 -19.40 -7.87 13.77
N ILE A 365 -19.06 -8.26 14.99
CA ILE A 365 -18.99 -7.38 16.15
C ILE A 365 -17.52 -7.11 16.42
N SER A 366 -17.11 -5.83 16.43
CA SER A 366 -15.73 -5.46 16.75
C SER A 366 -15.61 -4.85 18.14
N GLY A 367 -14.59 -5.29 18.88
CA GLY A 367 -14.17 -4.73 20.16
C GLY A 367 -12.81 -4.07 20.02
N VAL A 368 -12.74 -2.76 20.25
CA VAL A 368 -11.49 -2.00 20.23
C VAL A 368 -11.02 -1.75 21.66
N ALA A 369 -9.75 -2.01 21.93
CA ALA A 369 -9.11 -1.75 23.21
C ALA A 369 -7.76 -1.05 23.04
N GLY A 370 -7.37 -0.24 24.01
CA GLY A 370 -6.15 0.57 23.97
C GLY A 370 -6.24 1.80 23.05
N GLY A 371 -5.10 2.43 22.75
CA GLY A 371 -5.08 3.74 22.09
C GLY A 371 -5.76 4.83 22.94
N THR A 372 -6.17 5.92 22.28
CA THR A 372 -6.81 7.09 22.91
C THR A 372 -8.24 7.28 22.38
N PRO A 373 -9.28 7.05 23.17
CA PRO A 373 -10.67 7.24 22.72
C PRO A 373 -11.01 8.73 22.49
N PRO A 374 -12.04 9.05 21.66
CA PRO A 374 -12.93 8.14 20.92
C PRO A 374 -12.30 7.52 19.66
N TYR A 375 -12.92 6.44 19.16
CA TYR A 375 -12.47 5.73 17.95
C TYR A 375 -13.35 6.03 16.74
N GLN A 376 -12.72 6.11 15.56
CA GLN A 376 -13.34 6.20 14.25
C GLN A 376 -13.19 4.86 13.53
N TYR A 377 -14.28 4.36 12.96
CA TYR A 377 -14.33 3.10 12.23
C TYR A 377 -14.51 3.40 10.74
N SER A 378 -13.86 2.61 9.90
CA SER A 378 -14.08 2.60 8.46
C SER A 378 -13.94 1.17 7.96
N TRP A 379 -14.91 0.73 7.18
CA TRP A 379 -14.89 -0.58 6.55
C TRP A 379 -14.64 -0.47 5.05
N ASN A 380 -14.15 -1.54 4.43
CA ASN A 380 -14.09 -1.63 2.97
C ASN A 380 -15.48 -1.64 2.30
N THR A 381 -16.55 -1.80 3.07
CA THR A 381 -17.95 -1.65 2.63
C THR A 381 -18.40 -0.19 2.56
N GLY A 382 -17.60 0.76 3.11
CA GLY A 382 -17.96 2.18 3.23
C GLY A 382 -18.65 2.54 4.55
N GLU A 383 -19.01 1.55 5.37
CA GLU A 383 -19.63 1.76 6.68
C GLU A 383 -18.64 2.34 7.71
N SER A 384 -19.15 3.09 8.68
CA SER A 384 -18.36 3.73 9.74
C SER A 384 -18.80 3.35 11.16
N THR A 385 -19.49 2.22 11.30
CA THR A 385 -19.96 1.68 12.58
C THR A 385 -18.96 0.68 13.18
N ALA A 386 -19.04 0.44 14.48
CA ALA A 386 -18.25 -0.61 15.13
C ALA A 386 -18.65 -2.02 14.68
N ASN A 387 -19.93 -2.22 14.38
CA ASN A 387 -20.49 -3.53 14.03
C ASN A 387 -21.05 -3.51 12.62
N LEU A 388 -20.93 -4.64 11.92
CA LEU A 388 -21.56 -4.90 10.63
C LEU A 388 -22.57 -6.03 10.76
N SER A 389 -23.68 -5.90 10.04
CA SER A 389 -24.73 -6.92 9.94
C SER A 389 -25.14 -7.12 8.48
N SER A 390 -25.96 -8.13 8.21
CA SER A 390 -26.48 -8.43 6.88
C SER A 390 -25.39 -8.71 5.85
N LEU A 391 -24.33 -9.40 6.27
CA LEU A 391 -23.14 -9.66 5.46
C LEU A 391 -23.25 -10.96 4.68
N ALA A 392 -22.74 -10.96 3.45
CA ALA A 392 -22.41 -12.17 2.71
C ALA A 392 -21.09 -12.78 3.22
N ALA A 393 -20.86 -14.06 2.93
CA ALA A 393 -19.56 -14.68 3.18
C ALA A 393 -18.46 -13.97 2.37
N GLY A 394 -17.29 -13.81 2.97
CA GLY A 394 -16.19 -13.08 2.33
C GLY A 394 -15.23 -12.42 3.32
N ARG A 395 -14.28 -11.65 2.78
CA ARG A 395 -13.27 -10.93 3.56
C ARG A 395 -13.62 -9.45 3.69
N TYR A 396 -13.70 -8.99 4.94
CA TYR A 396 -13.97 -7.62 5.34
C TYR A 396 -12.72 -7.02 5.98
N PHE A 397 -12.50 -5.73 5.75
CA PHE A 397 -11.40 -4.99 6.34
C PHE A 397 -11.94 -3.89 7.21
N LEU A 398 -11.58 -3.93 8.49
CA LEU A 398 -11.85 -2.87 9.43
C LEU A 398 -10.58 -2.02 9.61
N PHE A 399 -10.72 -0.72 9.40
CA PHE A 399 -9.75 0.30 9.73
C PHE A 399 -10.27 1.10 10.92
N VAL A 400 -9.51 1.12 12.01
CA VAL A 400 -9.80 1.90 13.21
C VAL A 400 -8.76 2.99 13.36
N ARG A 401 -9.20 4.20 13.67
CA ARG A 401 -8.36 5.33 14.04
C ARG A 401 -8.78 5.88 15.40
N ASP A 402 -7.83 6.12 16.29
CA ASP A 402 -8.09 6.73 17.59
C ASP A 402 -8.07 8.27 17.53
N ALA A 403 -8.33 8.95 18.65
CA ALA A 403 -8.41 10.40 18.73
C ALA A 403 -7.07 11.12 18.47
N ASN A 404 -5.95 10.48 18.80
CA ASN A 404 -4.60 10.99 18.54
C ASN A 404 -4.10 10.63 17.13
N GLY A 405 -4.92 9.88 16.38
CA GLY A 405 -4.69 9.54 15.00
C GLY A 405 -4.00 8.19 14.77
N CYS A 406 -3.81 7.41 15.83
CA CYS A 406 -3.23 6.08 15.77
C CYS A 406 -4.13 5.11 15.01
N ARG A 407 -3.55 4.24 14.17
CA ARG A 407 -4.30 3.37 13.25
C ARG A 407 -4.12 1.90 13.58
N ALA A 408 -5.18 1.12 13.41
CA ALA A 408 -5.15 -0.33 13.43
C ALA A 408 -6.05 -0.89 12.33
N THR A 409 -5.60 -1.95 11.66
CA THR A 409 -6.33 -2.61 10.58
C THR A 409 -6.48 -4.10 10.90
N LYS A 410 -7.69 -4.63 10.70
CA LYS A 410 -7.99 -6.05 10.87
C LYS A 410 -8.70 -6.58 9.62
N ALA A 411 -8.18 -7.69 9.08
CA ALA A 411 -8.88 -8.49 8.07
C ALA A 411 -9.70 -9.56 8.79
N ILE A 412 -11.01 -9.60 8.51
CA ILE A 412 -11.99 -10.48 9.16
C ILE A 412 -12.67 -11.28 8.06
N VAL A 413 -12.79 -12.59 8.23
CA VAL A 413 -13.46 -13.48 7.27
C VAL A 413 -14.80 -13.92 7.86
N VAL A 414 -15.89 -13.64 7.13
CA VAL A 414 -17.21 -14.23 7.41
C VAL A 414 -17.27 -15.58 6.70
N PRO A 415 -17.30 -16.71 7.43
CA PRO A 415 -17.33 -18.03 6.81
C PRO A 415 -18.67 -18.32 6.15
N GLU A 416 -18.65 -19.14 5.11
CA GLU A 416 -19.82 -19.84 4.57
C GLU A 416 -19.85 -21.31 5.02
N PRO A 417 -21.05 -21.91 5.17
CA PRO A 417 -21.19 -23.34 5.39
C PRO A 417 -20.59 -24.16 4.24
N THR A 418 -20.16 -25.38 4.53
CA THR A 418 -19.75 -26.32 3.48
C THR A 418 -20.90 -26.57 2.52
N GLY A 419 -20.64 -26.41 1.22
CA GLY A 419 -21.63 -26.63 0.17
C GLY A 419 -22.18 -28.06 0.17
N TYR A 420 -23.35 -28.23 -0.44
CA TYR A 420 -23.99 -29.53 -0.60
C TYR A 420 -23.24 -30.40 -1.61
N VAL A 421 -22.92 -31.62 -1.20
CA VAL A 421 -22.46 -32.68 -2.10
C VAL A 421 -23.58 -33.71 -2.21
N LEU A 422 -24.33 -33.63 -3.32
CA LEU A 422 -25.40 -34.56 -3.63
C LEU A 422 -24.92 -35.60 -4.65
N THR A 423 -24.78 -36.84 -4.19
CA THR A 423 -24.56 -38.02 -5.03
C THR A 423 -25.89 -38.64 -5.38
N VAL A 424 -26.11 -38.86 -6.68
CA VAL A 424 -27.35 -39.43 -7.22
C VAL A 424 -27.06 -40.83 -7.75
N ASN A 425 -27.73 -41.83 -7.19
CA ASN A 425 -27.72 -43.20 -7.68
C ASN A 425 -29.07 -43.47 -8.35
N ALA A 426 -29.14 -43.28 -9.66
CA ALA A 426 -30.34 -43.57 -10.45
C ALA A 426 -30.23 -44.95 -11.11
N THR A 427 -31.30 -45.73 -11.05
CA THR A 427 -31.47 -47.00 -11.76
C THR A 427 -32.60 -46.83 -12.78
N PRO A 428 -32.30 -46.88 -14.09
CA PRO A 428 -33.31 -46.85 -15.14
C PRO A 428 -34.33 -48.00 -15.01
N PRO A 429 -35.51 -47.90 -15.65
CA PRO A 429 -36.43 -49.02 -15.77
C PRO A 429 -35.78 -50.27 -16.40
N THR A 430 -36.30 -51.46 -16.13
CA THR A 430 -35.75 -52.73 -16.67
C THR A 430 -35.98 -52.88 -18.16
N CYS A 431 -37.15 -52.42 -18.64
CA CYS A 431 -37.58 -52.51 -20.04
C CYS A 431 -37.95 -51.14 -20.59
N HIS A 432 -37.96 -51.02 -21.91
CA HIS A 432 -38.51 -49.84 -22.59
C HIS A 432 -39.95 -49.57 -22.10
N ASP A 433 -40.22 -48.33 -21.71
CA ASP A 433 -41.49 -47.89 -21.12
C ASP A 433 -41.90 -48.60 -19.81
N GLY A 434 -40.96 -49.31 -19.17
CA GLY A 434 -41.13 -49.82 -17.82
C GLY A 434 -41.18 -48.68 -16.78
N CYS A 435 -41.81 -48.96 -15.64
CA CYS A 435 -41.94 -48.02 -14.52
C CYS A 435 -41.42 -48.60 -13.20
N ASP A 436 -40.35 -49.39 -13.27
CA ASP A 436 -39.69 -50.05 -12.13
C ASP A 436 -38.33 -49.42 -11.78
N GLY A 437 -38.00 -48.26 -12.35
CA GLY A 437 -36.79 -47.50 -12.04
C GLY A 437 -36.80 -46.91 -10.62
N SER A 438 -35.64 -46.42 -10.17
CA SER A 438 -35.49 -45.76 -8.87
C SER A 438 -34.41 -44.67 -8.85
N ILE A 439 -34.53 -43.75 -7.90
CA ILE A 439 -33.51 -42.74 -7.58
C ILE A 439 -33.23 -42.80 -6.08
N VAL A 440 -31.96 -42.93 -5.72
CA VAL A 440 -31.49 -42.80 -4.33
C VAL A 440 -30.54 -41.61 -4.24
N LEU A 441 -30.80 -40.72 -3.30
CA LEU A 441 -30.01 -39.53 -3.01
C LEU A 441 -29.17 -39.73 -1.76
N ASN A 442 -27.88 -39.42 -1.86
CA ASN A 442 -26.96 -39.35 -0.73
C ASN A 442 -26.41 -37.92 -0.63
N LEU A 443 -26.78 -37.21 0.44
CA LEU A 443 -26.38 -35.84 0.69
C LEU A 443 -25.32 -35.76 1.79
N ALA A 444 -24.22 -35.05 1.52
CA ALA A 444 -23.22 -34.63 2.50
C ALA A 444 -23.07 -33.11 2.50
N GLY A 445 -22.68 -32.52 3.63
CA GLY A 445 -22.66 -31.06 3.83
C GLY A 445 -24.03 -30.50 4.26
N GLY A 446 -24.12 -29.19 4.54
CA GLY A 446 -25.32 -28.59 5.13
C GLY A 446 -25.55 -28.99 6.59
N VAL A 447 -26.69 -28.56 7.17
CA VAL A 447 -27.04 -28.84 8.57
C VAL A 447 -28.23 -29.80 8.68
N PRO A 448 -28.04 -31.07 9.12
CA PRO A 448 -29.15 -32.00 9.28
C PRO A 448 -30.12 -31.57 10.41
N PRO A 449 -31.41 -31.98 10.37
CA PRO A 449 -32.04 -32.88 9.40
C PRO A 449 -32.33 -32.24 8.03
N TYR A 450 -32.39 -33.08 6.98
CA TYR A 450 -32.75 -32.66 5.62
C TYR A 450 -34.20 -32.97 5.28
N THR A 451 -34.81 -32.12 4.48
CA THR A 451 -36.14 -32.27 3.88
C THR A 451 -35.98 -32.37 2.38
N TYR A 452 -36.56 -33.40 1.77
CA TYR A 452 -36.58 -33.61 0.33
C TYR A 452 -37.98 -33.25 -0.18
N THR A 453 -38.08 -32.62 -1.34
CA THR A 453 -39.37 -32.30 -1.96
C THR A 453 -39.25 -32.55 -3.45
N TRP A 454 -39.82 -33.68 -3.87
CA TRP A 454 -39.89 -34.04 -5.29
C TRP A 454 -41.05 -33.31 -5.95
N GLN A 455 -40.80 -32.54 -7.00
CA GLN A 455 -41.84 -31.72 -7.64
C GLN A 455 -42.99 -32.56 -8.22
N GLN A 456 -42.68 -33.75 -8.72
CA GLN A 456 -43.64 -34.62 -9.38
C GLN A 456 -44.61 -35.31 -8.41
N THR A 457 -44.17 -35.59 -7.18
CA THR A 457 -44.92 -36.44 -6.23
C THR A 457 -45.18 -35.77 -4.88
N GLY A 458 -44.46 -34.70 -4.54
CA GLY A 458 -44.56 -33.98 -3.27
C GLY A 458 -44.01 -34.74 -2.06
N VAL A 459 -43.42 -35.92 -2.26
CA VAL A 459 -42.98 -36.78 -1.15
C VAL A 459 -41.68 -36.27 -0.52
N ASN A 460 -41.56 -36.47 0.80
CA ASN A 460 -40.36 -36.14 1.58
C ASN A 460 -39.53 -37.38 1.91
N THR A 461 -38.74 -37.82 0.93
CA THR A 461 -37.84 -38.97 1.04
C THR A 461 -36.62 -38.78 0.15
N ASN A 462 -35.49 -39.32 0.58
CA ASN A 462 -34.25 -39.36 -0.22
C ASN A 462 -34.27 -40.48 -1.27
N THR A 463 -35.29 -41.34 -1.27
CA THR A 463 -35.44 -42.46 -2.22
C THR A 463 -36.81 -42.38 -2.91
N LEU A 464 -36.81 -42.45 -4.24
CA LEU A 464 -37.99 -42.62 -5.09
C LEU A 464 -37.88 -43.96 -5.84
N SER A 465 -38.97 -44.71 -5.93
CA SER A 465 -39.05 -46.00 -6.62
C SER A 465 -40.30 -46.06 -7.51
N ASN A 466 -40.39 -47.10 -8.34
CA ASN A 466 -41.47 -47.29 -9.32
C ASN A 466 -41.55 -46.13 -10.33
N LEU A 467 -40.38 -45.71 -10.83
CA LEU A 467 -40.24 -44.59 -11.76
C LEU A 467 -40.20 -45.07 -13.20
N CYS A 468 -40.92 -44.38 -14.08
CA CYS A 468 -40.75 -44.50 -15.52
C CYS A 468 -39.54 -43.67 -15.99
N SER A 469 -39.13 -43.82 -17.25
CA SER A 469 -38.16 -42.90 -17.84
C SER A 469 -38.70 -41.46 -17.86
N GLY A 470 -37.83 -40.47 -17.67
CA GLY A 470 -38.23 -39.06 -17.58
C GLY A 470 -37.34 -38.19 -16.69
N THR A 471 -37.76 -36.93 -16.52
CA THR A 471 -37.06 -35.93 -15.70
C THR A 471 -37.72 -35.77 -14.33
N TYR A 472 -36.92 -35.91 -13.27
CA TYR A 472 -37.34 -35.76 -11.87
C TYR A 472 -36.58 -34.59 -11.24
N GLN A 473 -37.29 -33.72 -10.52
CA GLN A 473 -36.69 -32.58 -9.84
C GLN A 473 -36.92 -32.67 -8.34
N VAL A 474 -35.83 -32.64 -7.57
CA VAL A 474 -35.87 -32.61 -6.11
C VAL A 474 -35.39 -31.26 -5.63
N THR A 475 -36.10 -30.69 -4.66
CA THR A 475 -35.60 -29.58 -3.82
C THR A 475 -35.23 -30.17 -2.48
N VAL A 476 -34.00 -29.96 -2.04
CA VAL A 476 -33.53 -30.42 -0.73
C VAL A 476 -33.27 -29.20 0.15
N SER A 477 -33.83 -29.19 1.36
CA SER A 477 -33.65 -28.12 2.34
C SER A 477 -33.09 -28.67 3.64
N ASP A 478 -32.24 -27.93 4.32
CA ASP A 478 -31.63 -28.33 5.59
C ASP A 478 -32.28 -27.65 6.81
N ALA A 479 -31.76 -27.91 8.02
CA ALA A 479 -32.31 -27.39 9.27
C ALA A 479 -32.21 -25.86 9.41
N ASN A 480 -31.28 -25.23 8.68
CA ASN A 480 -31.14 -23.78 8.65
C ASN A 480 -32.06 -23.11 7.62
N GLY A 481 -32.90 -23.89 6.92
CA GLY A 481 -33.80 -23.41 5.87
C GLY A 481 -33.12 -23.15 4.52
N CYS A 482 -31.87 -23.59 4.36
CA CYS A 482 -31.12 -23.45 3.13
C CYS A 482 -31.58 -24.53 2.15
N SER A 483 -31.91 -24.17 0.90
CA SER A 483 -32.43 -25.12 -0.09
C SER A 483 -31.69 -25.06 -1.43
N PHE A 484 -31.62 -26.20 -2.11
CA PHE A 484 -31.11 -26.31 -3.48
C PHE A 484 -31.95 -27.29 -4.29
N ALA A 485 -32.01 -27.10 -5.61
CA ALA A 485 -32.73 -27.98 -6.51
C ALA A 485 -31.79 -28.78 -7.41
N ARG A 486 -32.15 -30.03 -7.70
CA ARG A 486 -31.42 -30.91 -8.63
C ARG A 486 -32.40 -31.56 -9.60
N VAL A 487 -32.05 -31.52 -10.89
CA VAL A 487 -32.76 -32.25 -11.96
C VAL A 487 -32.01 -33.54 -12.27
N ILE A 488 -32.75 -34.64 -12.37
CA ILE A 488 -32.24 -36.00 -12.58
C ILE A 488 -33.03 -36.60 -13.74
N THR A 489 -32.33 -37.17 -14.73
CA THR A 489 -32.94 -37.83 -15.88
C THR A 489 -32.80 -39.34 -15.74
N LEU A 490 -33.91 -40.07 -15.84
CA LEU A 490 -33.90 -41.52 -16.04
C LEU A 490 -34.05 -41.79 -17.53
N ASP A 491 -33.01 -42.37 -18.11
CA ASP A 491 -33.02 -42.75 -19.51
C ASP A 491 -33.98 -43.92 -19.75
N ASN A 492 -34.66 -43.89 -20.89
CA ASN A 492 -35.47 -45.02 -21.34
C ASN A 492 -34.53 -46.08 -21.95
N PRO A 493 -34.56 -47.34 -21.49
CA PRO A 493 -33.80 -48.41 -22.14
C PRO A 493 -34.14 -48.52 -23.64
N PRO A 494 -33.20 -48.97 -24.49
CA PRO A 494 -33.49 -49.22 -25.89
C PRO A 494 -34.64 -50.21 -26.08
N LEU A 495 -35.49 -49.96 -27.08
CA LEU A 495 -36.54 -50.90 -27.49
C LEU A 495 -35.91 -52.19 -28.03
N LEU A 496 -36.52 -53.34 -27.71
CA LEU A 496 -36.10 -54.64 -28.23
C LEU A 496 -36.58 -54.84 -29.67
N ASP A 497 -35.78 -54.35 -30.63
CA ASP A 497 -36.02 -54.51 -32.06
C ASP A 497 -35.65 -55.92 -32.53
N LEU A 498 -36.56 -56.56 -33.26
CA LEU A 498 -36.41 -57.93 -33.79
C LEU A 498 -35.68 -57.95 -35.15
N GLY A 499 -35.43 -56.79 -35.77
CA GLY A 499 -34.62 -56.69 -36.98
C GLY A 499 -35.21 -57.41 -38.21
N LEU A 500 -36.53 -57.61 -38.25
CA LEU A 500 -37.18 -58.28 -39.37
C LEU A 500 -37.13 -57.42 -40.64
N PRO A 501 -36.94 -58.03 -41.83
CA PRO A 501 -37.01 -57.31 -43.10
C PRO A 501 -38.45 -56.91 -43.42
N ARG A 502 -38.62 -56.12 -44.49
CA ARG A 502 -39.94 -55.79 -45.04
C ARG A 502 -40.64 -57.05 -45.61
N ASP A 503 -41.94 -56.93 -45.85
CA ASP A 503 -42.78 -57.93 -46.51
C ASP A 503 -42.10 -58.53 -47.76
N THR A 504 -42.12 -59.86 -47.87
CA THR A 504 -41.37 -60.62 -48.87
C THR A 504 -42.31 -61.43 -49.76
N THR A 505 -42.05 -61.49 -51.07
CA THR A 505 -42.79 -62.35 -52.02
C THR A 505 -41.90 -63.49 -52.51
N LEU A 506 -42.36 -64.74 -52.35
CA LEU A 506 -41.66 -65.96 -52.76
C LEU A 506 -42.22 -66.48 -54.10
N CYS A 507 -41.35 -66.74 -55.08
CA CYS A 507 -41.69 -67.42 -56.34
C CYS A 507 -41.67 -68.96 -56.16
N ASN A 508 -42.05 -69.72 -57.19
CA ASN A 508 -42.13 -71.18 -57.12
C ASN A 508 -40.77 -71.80 -56.71
N GLY A 509 -40.76 -72.66 -55.68
CA GLY A 509 -39.55 -73.31 -55.14
C GLY A 509 -38.69 -72.47 -54.18
N GLN A 510 -39.05 -71.21 -53.89
CA GLN A 510 -38.27 -70.33 -53.00
C GLN A 510 -38.74 -70.40 -51.52
N SER A 511 -37.83 -70.07 -50.59
CA SER A 511 -38.08 -69.97 -49.15
C SER A 511 -37.43 -68.71 -48.54
N ALA A 512 -38.03 -68.17 -47.47
CA ALA A 512 -37.47 -67.05 -46.71
C ALA A 512 -36.90 -67.55 -45.38
N ARG A 513 -35.61 -67.31 -45.10
CA ARG A 513 -34.98 -67.62 -43.81
C ARG A 513 -34.91 -66.36 -42.97
N LEU A 514 -35.60 -66.34 -41.82
CA LEU A 514 -35.69 -65.19 -40.92
C LEU A 514 -35.15 -65.56 -39.54
N SER A 515 -34.50 -64.62 -38.86
CA SER A 515 -33.95 -64.83 -37.53
C SER A 515 -34.22 -63.62 -36.65
N ILE A 516 -34.67 -63.88 -35.41
CA ILE A 516 -34.81 -62.88 -34.33
C ILE A 516 -33.88 -63.22 -33.16
N ALA A 517 -32.88 -64.07 -33.41
CA ALA A 517 -31.92 -64.52 -32.40
C ALA A 517 -31.17 -63.34 -31.78
N ILE A 518 -31.08 -63.32 -30.45
CA ILE A 518 -30.21 -62.40 -29.70
C ILE A 518 -29.20 -63.21 -28.89
N ASN A 519 -28.06 -62.60 -28.59
CA ASN A 519 -27.04 -63.23 -27.74
C ASN A 519 -27.41 -63.10 -26.25
N ASP A 520 -28.50 -63.75 -25.87
CA ASP A 520 -29.01 -63.80 -24.49
C ASP A 520 -29.44 -65.24 -24.15
N PRO A 521 -28.75 -65.93 -23.23
CA PRO A 521 -29.06 -67.31 -22.83
C PRO A 521 -30.44 -67.47 -22.20
N GLY A 522 -31.02 -66.40 -21.65
CA GLY A 522 -32.36 -66.40 -21.05
C GLY A 522 -33.47 -66.03 -22.02
N ALA A 523 -33.16 -65.79 -23.29
CA ALA A 523 -34.16 -65.38 -24.27
C ALA A 523 -35.07 -66.55 -24.70
N SER A 524 -36.35 -66.24 -24.89
CA SER A 524 -37.36 -67.14 -25.45
C SER A 524 -37.98 -66.54 -26.70
N TYR A 525 -38.28 -67.41 -27.66
CA TYR A 525 -38.74 -67.04 -29.00
C TYR A 525 -40.08 -67.69 -29.28
N SER A 526 -40.96 -66.98 -29.99
CA SER A 526 -42.22 -67.52 -30.47
C SER A 526 -42.55 -66.91 -31.83
N TRP A 527 -42.86 -67.78 -32.76
CA TRP A 527 -43.39 -67.46 -34.07
C TRP A 527 -44.77 -68.06 -34.18
N THR A 528 -45.73 -67.28 -34.64
CA THR A 528 -47.07 -67.74 -35.02
C THR A 528 -47.45 -67.14 -36.36
N SER A 529 -48.52 -67.62 -36.98
CA SER A 529 -49.03 -67.05 -38.22
C SER A 529 -50.53 -67.29 -38.37
N ASP A 530 -51.13 -66.55 -39.30
CA ASP A 530 -52.51 -66.78 -39.74
C ASP A 530 -52.72 -68.10 -40.52
N ASN A 531 -51.65 -68.65 -41.10
CA ASN A 531 -51.68 -69.92 -41.83
C ASN A 531 -51.44 -71.16 -40.94
N GLY A 532 -51.35 -70.96 -39.62
CA GLY A 532 -51.20 -72.04 -38.65
C GLY A 532 -49.76 -72.47 -38.36
N PHE A 533 -48.75 -71.84 -38.98
CA PHE A 533 -47.35 -72.07 -38.63
C PHE A 533 -47.06 -71.59 -37.19
N THR A 534 -46.38 -72.43 -36.41
CA THR A 534 -45.83 -72.09 -35.10
C THR A 534 -44.40 -72.60 -34.96
N SER A 535 -43.56 -71.86 -34.25
CA SER A 535 -42.20 -72.29 -33.90
C SER A 535 -41.70 -71.56 -32.66
N THR A 536 -40.82 -72.20 -31.90
CA THR A 536 -40.08 -71.59 -30.79
C THR A 536 -38.59 -71.42 -31.10
N ASP A 537 -38.18 -71.75 -32.33
CA ASP A 537 -36.79 -71.58 -32.76
C ASP A 537 -36.50 -70.10 -33.04
N PRO A 538 -35.29 -69.60 -32.71
CA PRO A 538 -34.92 -68.22 -32.98
C PRO A 538 -34.78 -67.93 -34.48
N THR A 539 -34.63 -68.96 -35.30
CA THR A 539 -34.54 -68.86 -36.76
C THR A 539 -35.56 -69.79 -37.41
N VAL A 540 -36.34 -69.26 -38.35
CA VAL A 540 -37.39 -70.00 -39.07
C VAL A 540 -37.17 -69.92 -40.58
N VAL A 541 -37.66 -70.94 -41.30
CA VAL A 541 -37.70 -70.96 -42.75
C VAL A 541 -39.16 -71.02 -43.19
N LEU A 542 -39.61 -69.98 -43.88
CA LEU A 542 -41.00 -69.78 -44.27
C LEU A 542 -41.15 -70.04 -45.77
N THR A 543 -42.13 -70.87 -46.13
CA THR A 543 -42.40 -71.27 -47.52
C THR A 543 -43.84 -70.97 -47.96
N ALA A 544 -44.75 -70.76 -47.01
CA ALA A 544 -46.16 -70.49 -47.26
C ALA A 544 -46.45 -68.99 -47.20
N ALA A 545 -47.46 -68.55 -47.94
CA ALA A 545 -47.97 -67.20 -47.82
C ALA A 545 -48.75 -67.05 -46.49
N GLY A 546 -48.64 -65.90 -45.84
CA GLY A 546 -49.29 -65.61 -44.55
C GLY A 546 -48.64 -64.43 -43.84
N ASN A 547 -49.33 -63.92 -42.82
CA ASN A 547 -48.78 -62.97 -41.86
C ASN A 547 -48.15 -63.74 -40.70
N TYR A 548 -46.87 -63.50 -40.45
CA TYR A 548 -46.11 -64.13 -39.40
C TYR A 548 -45.85 -63.14 -38.28
N TYR A 549 -46.19 -63.52 -37.05
CA TYR A 549 -46.01 -62.74 -35.84
C TYR A 549 -44.84 -63.32 -35.06
N ALA A 550 -43.79 -62.52 -34.90
CA ALA A 550 -42.62 -62.86 -34.12
C ALA A 550 -42.73 -62.19 -32.75
N ARG A 551 -42.42 -62.95 -31.70
CA ARG A 551 -42.35 -62.48 -30.32
C ARG A 551 -41.04 -62.97 -29.69
N LEU A 552 -40.26 -62.04 -29.18
CA LEU A 552 -39.01 -62.27 -28.46
C LEU A 552 -39.18 -61.78 -27.03
N THR A 553 -38.83 -62.61 -26.05
CA THR A 553 -38.69 -62.19 -24.65
C THR A 553 -37.24 -62.41 -24.22
N ASN A 554 -36.53 -61.36 -23.79
CA ASN A 554 -35.15 -61.50 -23.32
C ASN A 554 -35.09 -62.07 -21.89
N GLY A 555 -33.88 -62.37 -21.39
CA GLY A 555 -33.64 -62.93 -20.06
C GLY A 555 -34.00 -62.00 -18.89
N ARG A 556 -34.31 -60.72 -19.16
CA ARG A 556 -34.83 -59.76 -18.18
C ARG A 556 -36.37 -59.65 -18.21
N GLY A 557 -37.05 -60.41 -19.06
CA GLY A 557 -38.51 -60.39 -19.21
C GLY A 557 -39.07 -59.33 -20.16
N CYS A 558 -38.21 -58.56 -20.85
CA CYS A 558 -38.66 -57.55 -21.82
C CYS A 558 -39.12 -58.20 -23.12
N VAL A 559 -40.26 -57.75 -23.65
CA VAL A 559 -40.91 -58.34 -24.81
C VAL A 559 -40.81 -57.41 -26.02
N GLY A 560 -40.28 -57.92 -27.12
CA GLY A 560 -40.38 -57.31 -28.45
C GLY A 560 -41.31 -58.13 -29.34
N THR A 561 -42.12 -57.46 -30.16
CA THR A 561 -42.97 -58.10 -31.16
C THR A 561 -42.80 -57.45 -32.52
N ALA A 562 -42.90 -58.25 -33.58
CA ALA A 562 -42.85 -57.78 -34.95
C ALA A 562 -43.75 -58.63 -35.84
N THR A 563 -44.14 -58.11 -37.00
CA THR A 563 -44.97 -58.81 -37.98
C THR A 563 -44.33 -58.71 -39.35
N ILE A 564 -44.34 -59.80 -40.11
CA ILE A 564 -43.88 -59.85 -41.50
C ILE A 564 -44.87 -60.62 -42.38
N THR A 565 -45.17 -60.06 -43.55
CA THR A 565 -46.04 -60.73 -44.53
C THR A 565 -45.21 -61.49 -45.55
N ILE A 566 -45.47 -62.78 -45.72
CA ILE A 566 -44.96 -63.59 -46.84
C ILE A 566 -46.07 -63.71 -47.89
N ARG A 567 -45.78 -63.33 -49.13
CA ARG A 567 -46.67 -63.51 -50.30
C ARG A 567 -46.11 -64.59 -51.23
N ARG A 568 -46.95 -65.25 -52.01
CA ARG A 568 -46.51 -66.26 -53.00
C ARG A 568 -46.97 -65.90 -54.41
N LEU A 569 -46.09 -66.06 -55.40
CA LEU A 569 -46.38 -65.88 -56.82
C LEU A 569 -45.95 -67.13 -57.61
N ASN A 570 -46.91 -67.87 -58.19
CA ASN A 570 -46.64 -69.08 -58.99
C ASN A 570 -46.46 -68.70 -60.47
N LEU A 571 -45.24 -68.42 -60.92
CA LEU A 571 -44.94 -68.10 -62.31
C LEU A 571 -43.65 -68.79 -62.78
N ASP A 572 -43.73 -69.56 -63.86
CA ASP A 572 -42.56 -70.20 -64.50
C ASP A 572 -42.03 -69.26 -65.60
N ILE A 573 -40.78 -68.81 -65.46
CA ILE A 573 -40.10 -67.91 -66.41
C ILE A 573 -38.88 -68.64 -66.98
N ALA A 574 -38.60 -68.52 -68.28
CA ALA A 574 -37.39 -69.02 -68.93
C ALA A 574 -36.73 -67.93 -69.78
N ALA A 575 -35.46 -67.61 -69.47
CA ALA A 575 -34.65 -66.69 -70.25
C ALA A 575 -33.94 -67.43 -71.41
N ASP A 576 -34.07 -66.95 -72.66
CA ASP A 576 -33.36 -67.52 -73.82
C ASP A 576 -33.01 -66.45 -74.87
N MET A 577 -31.91 -66.67 -75.62
CA MET A 577 -31.36 -65.73 -76.61
C MET A 577 -30.83 -66.43 -77.88
N LEU A 578 -30.92 -65.78 -79.04
CA LEU A 578 -30.32 -66.22 -80.31
C LEU A 578 -29.05 -65.41 -80.63
N LEU A 579 -28.01 -66.09 -81.13
CA LEU A 579 -26.65 -65.52 -81.28
C LEU A 579 -25.89 -66.16 -82.47
N PRO A 580 -25.15 -65.37 -83.29
CA PRO A 580 -24.21 -65.93 -84.28
C PRO A 580 -22.96 -66.48 -83.58
N THR A 581 -22.57 -67.72 -83.92
CA THR A 581 -21.52 -68.47 -83.20
C THR A 581 -20.11 -67.91 -83.36
N SER A 582 -19.86 -67.08 -84.37
CA SER A 582 -18.58 -66.40 -84.56
C SER A 582 -18.71 -65.08 -85.33
N ALA A 583 -17.78 -64.16 -85.07
CA ALA A 583 -17.63 -62.87 -85.74
C ALA A 583 -16.14 -62.53 -85.95
N ILE A 584 -15.83 -61.55 -86.79
CA ILE A 584 -14.46 -60.97 -86.90
C ILE A 584 -14.35 -59.63 -86.16
N THR A 585 -13.13 -59.20 -85.84
CA THR A 585 -12.86 -57.92 -85.18
C THR A 585 -13.48 -56.75 -85.95
N GLY A 586 -14.32 -55.96 -85.28
CA GLY A 586 -15.05 -54.85 -85.89
C GLY A 586 -16.36 -55.24 -86.62
N GLU A 587 -16.69 -56.53 -86.76
CA GLU A 587 -17.99 -56.97 -87.28
C GLU A 587 -19.11 -56.65 -86.30
N GLU A 588 -20.24 -56.17 -86.82
CA GLU A 588 -21.46 -55.96 -86.05
C GLU A 588 -22.14 -57.30 -85.73
N ILE A 589 -22.40 -57.52 -84.45
CA ILE A 589 -23.01 -58.72 -83.89
C ILE A 589 -24.40 -58.35 -83.38
N VAL A 590 -25.40 -59.14 -83.76
CA VAL A 590 -26.80 -58.94 -83.34
C VAL A 590 -27.26 -60.15 -82.54
N LEU A 591 -27.75 -59.92 -81.32
CA LEU A 591 -28.43 -60.93 -80.50
C LEU A 591 -29.90 -60.58 -80.35
N VAL A 592 -30.74 -61.61 -80.27
CA VAL A 592 -32.20 -61.47 -80.16
C VAL A 592 -32.71 -62.22 -78.92
N ASN A 593 -33.59 -61.58 -78.15
CA ASN A 593 -34.28 -62.16 -76.99
C ASN A 593 -35.45 -63.03 -77.47
N VAL A 594 -35.49 -64.29 -77.04
CA VAL A 594 -36.56 -65.25 -77.35
C VAL A 594 -37.17 -65.88 -76.09
N SER A 595 -37.07 -65.18 -74.95
CA SER A 595 -37.52 -65.64 -73.63
C SER A 595 -39.03 -65.86 -73.57
N ARG A 596 -39.48 -66.83 -72.74
CA ARG A 596 -40.90 -67.17 -72.56
C ARG A 596 -41.28 -67.34 -71.08
N PRO A 597 -42.45 -66.84 -70.65
CA PRO A 597 -43.35 -65.92 -71.36
C PRO A 597 -42.71 -64.53 -71.58
N LEU A 598 -43.37 -63.67 -72.37
CA LEU A 598 -42.88 -62.32 -72.70
C LEU A 598 -42.49 -61.56 -71.42
N PRO A 599 -41.21 -61.21 -71.24
CA PRO A 599 -40.75 -60.59 -70.02
C PRO A 599 -41.15 -59.11 -69.94
N GLN A 600 -41.45 -58.63 -68.74
CA GLN A 600 -41.64 -57.20 -68.46
C GLN A 600 -40.31 -56.48 -68.25
N ILE A 601 -39.29 -57.24 -67.87
CA ILE A 601 -37.98 -56.71 -67.50
C ILE A 601 -36.96 -57.49 -68.31
N VAL A 602 -36.19 -56.78 -69.12
CA VAL A 602 -35.12 -57.35 -69.95
C VAL A 602 -33.83 -56.59 -69.68
N GLU A 603 -32.75 -57.34 -69.48
CA GLU A 603 -31.45 -56.76 -69.24
C GLU A 603 -30.36 -57.55 -69.94
N TRP A 604 -29.65 -56.86 -70.84
CA TRP A 604 -28.49 -57.37 -71.52
C TRP A 604 -27.22 -56.99 -70.76
N ILE A 605 -26.49 -57.98 -70.27
CA ILE A 605 -25.23 -57.83 -69.57
C ILE A 605 -24.11 -58.29 -70.51
N LEU A 606 -23.33 -57.33 -70.98
CA LEU A 606 -22.20 -57.55 -71.89
C LEU A 606 -20.88 -57.31 -71.15
N PRO A 607 -19.79 -57.95 -71.59
CA PRO A 607 -18.48 -57.67 -71.01
C PRO A 607 -18.03 -56.25 -71.42
N PRO A 608 -17.20 -55.58 -70.59
CA PRO A 608 -16.77 -54.20 -70.83
C PRO A 608 -16.08 -53.95 -72.19
N ALA A 609 -15.55 -55.01 -72.82
CA ALA A 609 -14.90 -54.93 -74.13
C ALA A 609 -15.88 -54.73 -75.31
N ALA A 610 -17.19 -54.88 -75.09
CA ALA A 610 -18.20 -54.72 -76.14
C ALA A 610 -18.48 -53.25 -76.42
N THR A 611 -18.42 -52.85 -77.70
CA THR A 611 -18.89 -51.54 -78.16
C THR A 611 -20.34 -51.68 -78.60
N ILE A 612 -21.28 -51.16 -77.81
CA ILE A 612 -22.71 -51.26 -78.10
C ILE A 612 -23.10 -50.23 -79.16
N LEU A 613 -23.73 -50.72 -80.24
CA LEU A 613 -24.23 -49.91 -81.35
C LEU A 613 -25.72 -49.58 -81.18
N GLU A 614 -26.53 -50.54 -80.73
CA GLU A 614 -27.94 -50.35 -80.44
C GLU A 614 -28.41 -51.36 -79.39
N ARG A 615 -29.39 -50.99 -78.56
CA ARG A 615 -29.98 -51.88 -77.55
C ARG A 615 -31.49 -51.65 -77.44
N THR A 616 -32.24 -52.74 -77.48
CA THR A 616 -33.67 -52.82 -77.18
C THR A 616 -33.98 -54.08 -76.34
N ASP A 617 -35.22 -54.21 -75.86
CA ASP A 617 -35.66 -55.40 -75.12
C ASP A 617 -35.72 -56.65 -76.02
N ASN A 618 -35.86 -56.46 -77.33
CA ASN A 618 -35.96 -57.54 -78.30
C ASN A 618 -34.60 -57.94 -78.89
N PHE A 619 -33.67 -57.01 -79.04
CA PHE A 619 -32.34 -57.29 -79.60
C PHE A 619 -31.27 -56.31 -79.13
N ILE A 620 -30.01 -56.71 -79.24
CA ILE A 620 -28.85 -55.85 -79.00
C ILE A 620 -27.84 -55.99 -80.15
N ARG A 621 -27.30 -54.87 -80.62
CA ARG A 621 -26.24 -54.78 -81.62
C ARG A 621 -24.97 -54.21 -81.01
N PHE A 622 -23.84 -54.86 -81.23
CA PHE A 622 -22.56 -54.46 -80.68
C PHE A 622 -21.42 -55.07 -81.49
N SER A 623 -20.19 -54.61 -81.27
CA SER A 623 -18.99 -55.19 -81.87
C SER A 623 -17.86 -55.30 -80.86
N PHE A 624 -16.83 -56.07 -81.21
CA PHE A 624 -15.60 -56.18 -80.42
C PHE A 624 -14.41 -55.75 -81.26
N ALA A 625 -13.56 -54.90 -80.70
CA ALA A 625 -12.34 -54.43 -81.36
C ALA A 625 -11.20 -55.46 -81.32
N ALA A 626 -11.27 -56.46 -80.42
CA ALA A 626 -10.24 -57.46 -80.22
C ALA A 626 -10.80 -58.88 -80.39
N ALA A 627 -9.93 -59.78 -80.86
CA ALA A 627 -10.25 -61.21 -80.95
C ALA A 627 -10.32 -61.81 -79.54
N GLY A 628 -11.29 -62.69 -79.29
CA GLY A 628 -11.52 -63.31 -77.99
C GLY A 628 -12.87 -64.01 -77.88
N THR A 629 -13.06 -64.74 -76.77
CA THR A 629 -14.35 -65.36 -76.43
C THR A 629 -15.01 -64.56 -75.32
N TYR A 630 -16.23 -64.08 -75.57
CA TYR A 630 -16.93 -63.13 -74.70
C TYR A 630 -18.27 -63.71 -74.21
N PRO A 631 -18.51 -63.81 -72.88
CA PRO A 631 -19.80 -64.24 -72.33
C PRO A 631 -20.80 -63.09 -72.36
N ILE A 632 -22.02 -63.38 -72.81
CA ILE A 632 -23.13 -62.43 -72.89
C ILE A 632 -24.30 -63.03 -72.11
N THR A 633 -24.82 -62.28 -71.13
CA THR A 633 -25.95 -62.72 -70.28
C THR A 633 -27.20 -61.92 -70.60
N LEU A 634 -28.32 -62.62 -70.73
CA LEU A 634 -29.66 -62.04 -70.80
C LEU A 634 -30.38 -62.39 -69.50
N ARG A 635 -30.79 -61.36 -68.76
CA ARG A 635 -31.61 -61.48 -67.57
C ARG A 635 -33.01 -60.98 -67.87
N THR A 636 -34.01 -61.81 -67.59
CA THR A 636 -35.43 -61.48 -67.84
C THR A 636 -36.29 -61.66 -66.59
N GLY A 637 -37.44 -60.97 -66.52
CA GLY A 637 -38.36 -61.13 -65.41
C GLY A 637 -39.77 -60.60 -65.63
N ILE A 638 -40.66 -61.00 -64.72
CA ILE A 638 -42.03 -60.52 -64.59
C ILE A 638 -42.26 -60.21 -63.11
N ASN A 639 -42.70 -59.00 -62.79
CA ASN A 639 -42.82 -58.49 -61.41
C ASN A 639 -41.50 -58.66 -60.61
N ALA A 640 -41.53 -59.41 -59.51
CA ALA A 640 -40.37 -59.68 -58.66
C ALA A 640 -39.59 -60.95 -59.05
N CYS A 641 -40.11 -61.79 -59.94
CA CYS A 641 -39.43 -63.03 -60.36
C CYS A 641 -38.44 -62.73 -61.51
N ARG A 642 -37.25 -63.33 -61.47
CA ARG A 642 -36.16 -63.15 -62.45
C ARG A 642 -35.56 -64.50 -62.83
N GLU A 643 -35.13 -64.62 -64.07
CA GLU A 643 -34.34 -65.72 -64.61
C GLU A 643 -33.26 -65.21 -65.56
N GLN A 644 -32.18 -65.97 -65.76
CA GLN A 644 -31.06 -65.52 -66.61
C GLN A 644 -30.38 -66.65 -67.38
N VAL A 645 -29.83 -66.32 -68.54
CA VAL A 645 -29.07 -67.24 -69.40
C VAL A 645 -27.81 -66.56 -69.93
N THR A 646 -26.71 -67.32 -70.06
CA THR A 646 -25.42 -66.81 -70.55
C THR A 646 -24.94 -67.65 -71.74
N LYS A 647 -24.55 -67.01 -72.85
CA LYS A 647 -23.95 -67.65 -74.04
C LYS A 647 -22.66 -66.94 -74.46
N ASN A 648 -21.73 -67.65 -75.10
CA ASN A 648 -20.42 -67.12 -75.50
C ASN A 648 -20.37 -66.79 -77.02
N VAL A 649 -19.74 -65.66 -77.38
CA VAL A 649 -19.41 -65.28 -78.77
C VAL A 649 -17.91 -65.38 -79.00
N ILE A 650 -17.48 -65.99 -80.10
CA ILE A 650 -16.05 -66.07 -80.49
C ILE A 650 -15.76 -65.03 -81.58
N VAL A 651 -14.79 -64.14 -81.32
CA VAL A 651 -14.34 -63.09 -82.25
C VAL A 651 -12.93 -63.40 -82.74
N SER A 652 -12.71 -63.41 -84.06
CA SER A 652 -11.42 -63.71 -84.71
C SER A 652 -10.80 -62.47 -85.38
N PRO A 653 -9.47 -62.37 -85.58
CA PRO A 653 -8.83 -61.22 -86.24
C PRO A 653 -9.20 -61.13 -87.73
N ASP A 654 -9.34 -59.91 -88.26
CA ASP A 654 -9.53 -59.67 -89.70
C ASP A 654 -8.23 -59.97 -90.49
N ALA A 655 -8.18 -61.12 -91.15
CA ALA A 655 -7.04 -61.55 -91.97
C ALA A 655 -7.19 -61.02 -93.40
N GLY A 656 -6.78 -59.77 -93.64
CA GLY A 656 -6.64 -59.23 -95.00
C GLY A 656 -5.66 -60.06 -95.83
N LEU A 657 -6.01 -60.37 -97.09
CA LEU A 657 -5.16 -61.11 -98.02
C LEU A 657 -3.85 -60.33 -98.32
N PRO A 658 -2.65 -60.97 -98.36
CA PRO A 658 -1.40 -60.31 -98.69
C PRO A 658 -1.34 -59.89 -100.16
N GLY A 659 -0.96 -58.63 -100.41
CA GLY A 659 -1.08 -57.98 -101.72
C GLY A 659 -0.07 -58.42 -102.79
N VAL A 660 -0.51 -58.33 -104.04
CA VAL A 660 0.31 -57.99 -105.19
C VAL A 660 -0.32 -56.74 -105.82
N GLY A 661 0.49 -55.70 -106.00
CA GLY A 661 0.03 -54.34 -106.28
C GLY A 661 -0.89 -54.23 -107.49
N VAL A 662 -2.10 -53.71 -107.23
CA VAL A 662 -2.83 -52.91 -108.21
C VAL A 662 -3.40 -51.71 -107.46
N THR A 663 -2.89 -50.52 -107.76
CA THR A 663 -3.45 -49.21 -107.37
C THR A 663 -4.78 -48.98 -108.11
N ALA A 664 -5.75 -49.84 -107.85
CA ALA A 664 -7.10 -49.78 -108.39
C ALA A 664 -8.10 -49.99 -107.23
N PRO A 665 -8.97 -49.02 -106.92
CA PRO A 665 -10.04 -49.24 -105.94
C PRO A 665 -10.94 -50.44 -106.31
N PRO A 666 -11.52 -51.13 -105.30
CA PRO A 666 -12.29 -52.36 -105.49
C PRO A 666 -13.47 -52.13 -106.44
N PHE A 667 -13.80 -53.17 -107.20
CA PHE A 667 -14.86 -53.06 -108.21
C PHE A 667 -16.25 -52.81 -107.60
N ILE A 668 -16.52 -53.43 -106.44
CA ILE A 668 -17.67 -53.12 -105.60
C ILE A 668 -17.21 -52.10 -104.56
N GLU A 669 -17.65 -50.85 -104.71
CA GLU A 669 -17.29 -49.74 -103.82
C GLU A 669 -18.09 -49.77 -102.52
N ASP A 670 -19.38 -50.11 -102.58
CA ASP A 670 -20.26 -50.17 -101.41
C ASP A 670 -21.32 -51.26 -101.58
N LEU A 671 -21.67 -51.94 -100.49
CA LEU A 671 -22.74 -52.92 -100.41
C LEU A 671 -23.40 -52.84 -99.03
N LYS A 672 -24.67 -52.44 -99.00
CA LYS A 672 -25.47 -52.31 -97.78
C LYS A 672 -26.79 -53.04 -97.93
N VAL A 673 -27.26 -53.61 -96.81
CA VAL A 673 -28.60 -54.17 -96.69
C VAL A 673 -29.29 -53.47 -95.53
N LEU A 674 -30.46 -52.90 -95.76
CA LEU A 674 -31.20 -52.10 -94.79
C LEU A 674 -32.71 -52.35 -94.88
N PRO A 675 -33.43 -52.53 -93.76
CA PRO A 675 -32.92 -52.64 -92.39
C PRO A 675 -32.35 -54.04 -92.08
N ILE A 676 -31.46 -54.11 -91.09
CA ILE A 676 -31.02 -55.37 -90.45
C ILE A 676 -31.21 -55.23 -88.93
N PRO A 677 -31.89 -56.18 -88.26
CA PRO A 677 -32.68 -57.29 -88.83
C PRO A 677 -33.96 -56.82 -89.55
N ASN A 678 -34.57 -57.67 -90.38
CA ASN A 678 -35.82 -57.39 -91.12
C ASN A 678 -36.80 -58.57 -91.08
N ASP A 679 -38.04 -58.37 -91.52
CA ASP A 679 -39.12 -59.38 -91.58
C ASP A 679 -39.20 -60.10 -92.94
N GLY A 680 -38.12 -60.06 -93.73
CA GLY A 680 -38.11 -60.48 -95.13
C GLY A 680 -38.34 -59.32 -96.13
N THR A 681 -38.56 -58.10 -95.65
CA THR A 681 -38.55 -56.88 -96.48
C THR A 681 -37.30 -56.04 -96.23
N PHE A 682 -36.42 -55.90 -97.22
CA PHE A 682 -35.18 -55.13 -97.12
C PHE A 682 -34.73 -54.55 -98.46
N THR A 683 -33.87 -53.53 -98.40
CA THR A 683 -33.26 -52.90 -99.57
C THR A 683 -31.78 -53.22 -99.63
N VAL A 684 -31.30 -53.64 -100.79
CA VAL A 684 -29.89 -53.83 -101.12
C VAL A 684 -29.43 -52.63 -101.91
N GLU A 685 -28.49 -51.87 -101.36
CA GLU A 685 -27.81 -50.78 -102.07
C GLU A 685 -26.41 -51.25 -102.47
N LEU A 686 -26.15 -51.29 -103.78
CA LEU A 686 -24.89 -51.74 -104.37
C LEU A 686 -24.31 -50.63 -105.24
N ARG A 687 -23.07 -50.23 -104.97
CA ARG A 687 -22.32 -49.26 -105.77
C ARG A 687 -21.11 -49.93 -106.39
N LEU A 688 -21.01 -49.85 -107.72
CA LEU A 688 -19.91 -50.36 -108.51
C LEU A 688 -19.02 -49.21 -108.99
N ARG A 689 -17.76 -49.53 -109.28
CA ARG A 689 -16.79 -48.54 -109.78
C ARG A 689 -17.07 -48.09 -111.21
N GLN A 690 -17.55 -49.01 -112.06
CA GLN A 690 -17.95 -48.76 -113.45
C GLN A 690 -19.22 -49.53 -113.78
N ILE A 691 -19.84 -49.20 -114.90
CA ILE A 691 -21.08 -49.83 -115.36
C ILE A 691 -20.82 -51.32 -115.64
N ALA A 692 -21.49 -52.19 -114.90
CA ALA A 692 -21.47 -53.63 -115.14
C ALA A 692 -22.72 -54.29 -114.59
N GLU A 693 -23.04 -55.45 -115.13
CA GLU A 693 -24.13 -56.30 -114.63
C GLU A 693 -23.77 -56.87 -113.25
N ALA A 694 -24.79 -57.17 -112.44
CA ALA A 694 -24.61 -57.78 -111.13
C ALA A 694 -25.71 -58.79 -110.84
N SER A 695 -25.38 -59.90 -110.17
CA SER A 695 -26.31 -60.91 -109.69
C SER A 695 -26.41 -60.84 -108.17
N LEU A 696 -27.62 -60.77 -107.64
CA LEU A 696 -27.92 -60.84 -106.20
C LEU A 696 -28.60 -62.18 -105.92
N ARG A 697 -27.98 -63.04 -105.10
CA ARG A 697 -28.54 -64.33 -104.65
C ARG A 697 -28.69 -64.34 -103.14
N LEU A 698 -29.92 -64.46 -102.64
CA LEU A 698 -30.20 -64.66 -101.22
C LEU A 698 -30.28 -66.16 -100.92
N VAL A 699 -29.45 -66.65 -100.01
CA VAL A 699 -29.31 -68.07 -99.66
C VAL A 699 -29.65 -68.29 -98.20
N TYR A 700 -30.51 -69.24 -97.86
CA TYR A 700 -30.79 -69.59 -96.46
C TYR A 700 -29.65 -70.46 -95.91
N VAL A 701 -28.93 -69.97 -94.89
CA VAL A 701 -27.66 -70.57 -94.44
C VAL A 701 -27.82 -72.02 -93.97
N ASN A 702 -28.92 -72.32 -93.25
CA ASN A 702 -29.13 -73.66 -92.70
C ASN A 702 -29.38 -74.75 -93.75
N SER A 703 -29.96 -74.39 -94.89
CA SER A 703 -30.31 -75.35 -95.96
C SER A 703 -29.44 -75.21 -97.21
N SER A 704 -28.64 -74.14 -97.30
CA SER A 704 -27.95 -73.70 -98.52
C SER A 704 -28.86 -73.47 -99.74
N ALA A 705 -30.19 -73.43 -99.55
CA ALA A 705 -31.14 -73.17 -100.62
C ALA A 705 -31.08 -71.71 -101.07
N VAL A 706 -31.01 -71.47 -102.38
CA VAL A 706 -31.18 -70.13 -102.97
C VAL A 706 -32.67 -69.79 -102.92
N VAL A 707 -32.99 -68.75 -102.15
CA VAL A 707 -34.35 -68.31 -101.84
C VAL A 707 -34.83 -67.26 -102.84
N SER A 708 -33.90 -66.44 -103.33
CA SER A 708 -34.17 -65.43 -104.35
C SER A 708 -32.91 -65.16 -105.15
N GLU A 709 -33.05 -65.01 -106.47
CA GLU A 709 -31.97 -64.57 -107.36
C GLU A 709 -32.48 -63.45 -108.26
N ARG A 710 -31.70 -62.37 -108.38
CA ARG A 710 -31.98 -61.24 -109.27
C ARG A 710 -30.76 -60.92 -110.13
N GLN A 711 -31.00 -60.67 -111.41
CA GLN A 711 -29.97 -60.25 -112.36
C GLN A 711 -30.20 -58.77 -112.70
N LEU A 712 -29.16 -57.97 -112.53
CA LEU A 712 -29.18 -56.51 -112.65
C LEU A 712 -28.41 -56.11 -113.91
N ARG A 713 -29.05 -55.33 -114.78
CA ARG A 713 -28.49 -54.94 -116.08
C ARG A 713 -27.66 -53.67 -115.99
N GLY A 714 -26.56 -53.64 -116.72
CA GLY A 714 -25.42 -52.72 -116.62
C GLY A 714 -25.72 -51.29 -116.16
N ASN A 715 -25.49 -51.03 -114.88
CA ASN A 715 -25.50 -49.72 -114.23
C ASN A 715 -24.32 -49.61 -113.25
N LYS A 716 -24.03 -48.39 -112.76
CA LYS A 716 -22.98 -48.13 -111.76
C LYS A 716 -23.50 -48.18 -110.33
N GLN A 717 -24.80 -47.94 -110.11
CA GLN A 717 -25.45 -48.05 -108.81
C GLN A 717 -26.78 -48.81 -108.94
N TYR A 718 -27.07 -49.65 -107.97
CA TYR A 718 -28.29 -50.44 -107.87
C TYR A 718 -28.92 -50.27 -106.49
N VAL A 719 -30.24 -50.16 -106.46
CA VAL A 719 -31.04 -50.13 -105.24
C VAL A 719 -32.17 -51.14 -105.44
N GLU A 720 -32.03 -52.31 -104.86
CA GLU A 720 -32.93 -53.44 -105.05
C GLU A 720 -33.75 -53.71 -103.80
N ARG A 721 -35.08 -53.62 -103.93
CA ARG A 721 -36.00 -53.93 -102.84
C ARG A 721 -36.42 -55.39 -102.89
N PHE A 722 -36.08 -56.13 -101.84
CA PHE A 722 -36.58 -57.45 -101.54
C PHE A 722 -37.82 -57.31 -100.65
N SER A 723 -38.90 -57.97 -101.05
CA SER A 723 -40.07 -58.17 -100.20
C SER A 723 -40.47 -59.62 -100.38
N LEU A 724 -40.07 -60.43 -99.41
CA LEU A 724 -40.26 -61.87 -99.38
C LEU A 724 -40.98 -62.22 -98.07
N PRO A 725 -42.28 -61.90 -97.96
CA PRO A 725 -43.04 -62.23 -96.76
C PRO A 725 -43.11 -63.75 -96.58
N GLY A 726 -42.98 -64.22 -95.33
CA GLY A 726 -43.07 -65.65 -95.00
C GLY A 726 -41.75 -66.42 -95.02
N LEU A 727 -40.60 -65.73 -95.11
CA LEU A 727 -39.31 -66.36 -94.88
C LEU A 727 -39.19 -66.86 -93.44
N ALA A 728 -38.65 -68.07 -93.27
CA ALA A 728 -38.43 -68.62 -91.94
C ALA A 728 -37.44 -67.72 -91.17
N PRO A 729 -37.72 -67.37 -89.89
CA PRO A 729 -36.78 -66.61 -89.08
C PRO A 729 -35.42 -67.32 -89.02
N GLY A 730 -34.34 -66.57 -89.25
CA GLY A 730 -32.99 -67.14 -89.28
C GLY A 730 -32.00 -66.35 -90.12
N LEU A 731 -30.81 -66.92 -90.28
CA LEU A 731 -29.70 -66.30 -90.98
C LEU A 731 -29.73 -66.65 -92.48
N TYR A 732 -29.72 -65.62 -93.31
CA TYR A 732 -29.59 -65.70 -94.77
C TYR A 732 -28.26 -65.05 -95.20
N MET A 733 -27.76 -65.41 -96.37
CA MET A 733 -26.54 -64.84 -96.95
C MET A 733 -26.87 -64.29 -98.33
N LEU A 734 -26.68 -62.98 -98.51
CA LEU A 734 -26.80 -62.32 -99.80
C LEU A 734 -25.44 -62.35 -100.51
N VAL A 735 -25.37 -63.10 -101.60
CA VAL A 735 -24.20 -63.22 -102.47
C VAL A 735 -24.37 -62.27 -103.66
N VAL A 736 -23.45 -61.33 -103.79
CA VAL A 736 -23.39 -60.35 -104.89
C VAL A 736 -22.27 -60.74 -105.82
N GLN A 737 -22.59 -61.10 -107.06
CA GLN A 737 -21.61 -61.50 -108.06
C GLN A 737 -21.64 -60.53 -109.24
N THR A 738 -20.49 -59.95 -109.56
CA THR A 738 -20.27 -59.10 -110.75
C THR A 738 -19.21 -59.76 -111.64
N PRO A 739 -19.04 -59.32 -112.90
CA PRO A 739 -17.99 -59.85 -113.78
C PRO A 739 -16.57 -59.77 -113.20
N GLN A 740 -16.30 -58.85 -112.26
CA GLN A 740 -14.96 -58.58 -111.73
C GLN A 740 -14.80 -58.82 -110.22
N ALA A 741 -15.88 -59.07 -109.47
CA ALA A 741 -15.83 -59.28 -108.02
C ALA A 741 -17.06 -60.03 -107.50
N VAL A 742 -16.86 -60.83 -106.45
CA VAL A 742 -17.92 -61.44 -105.64
C VAL A 742 -17.81 -60.93 -104.21
N ARG A 743 -18.93 -60.55 -103.59
CA ARG A 743 -19.00 -60.13 -102.18
C ARG A 743 -20.24 -60.74 -101.53
N THR A 744 -20.15 -61.13 -100.26
CA THR A 744 -21.28 -61.66 -99.49
C THR A 744 -21.59 -60.79 -98.29
N ILE A 745 -22.85 -60.75 -97.86
CA ILE A 745 -23.29 -60.10 -96.62
C ILE A 745 -24.36 -60.95 -95.94
N LYS A 746 -24.31 -61.08 -94.61
CA LYS A 746 -25.31 -61.80 -93.81
C LYS A 746 -26.57 -60.94 -93.68
N VAL A 747 -27.74 -61.54 -93.85
CA VAL A 747 -29.06 -60.90 -93.71
C VAL A 747 -29.86 -61.69 -92.68
N MET A 748 -30.25 -61.06 -91.58
CA MET A 748 -31.01 -61.72 -90.51
C MET A 748 -32.50 -61.42 -90.68
N ILE A 749 -33.30 -62.49 -90.76
CA ILE A 749 -34.76 -62.41 -90.85
C ILE A 749 -35.38 -62.76 -89.50
N MET A 750 -36.26 -61.89 -89.02
CA MET A 750 -37.05 -62.05 -87.80
C MET A 750 -38.51 -62.42 -88.14
N PRO A 751 -39.26 -62.97 -87.17
CA PRO A 751 -40.69 -63.27 -87.34
C PRO A 751 -41.54 -62.06 -87.69
#